data_AF-A0A5E3XL33-F1
#
_entry.id   AF-A0A5E3XL33-F1
#
_cell.length_a   1.000
_cell.length_b   1.000
_cell.length_c   1.000
_cell.angle_alpha   90.00
_cell.angle_beta   90.00
_cell.angle_gamma   90.00
#
_symmetry.space_group_name_H-M   'P 1'
#
loop_
_entity.id
_entity.type
_entity.pdbx_description
1 polymer ?
#
loop_
_entity_poly.entity_id
_entity_poly.type
_entity_poly.pdbx_seq_one_letter_code
_entity_poly.pdbx_strand_id
1 'polypeptide(L)'
;MAPPDRPDSAVMTEDSDAAYGTPAQSPLPTPGLRTPRESQPFLAPAAHTTALETQPSMSFVGATPTATPRDSYGPRAALADPTPNGSNAALASEKAAVVGSARRPVWKRPLFWMIASLALVVVVLAIVLPVVLVGKKSDDENESGDGGSGSSSSGSSSDHGGATSGGNGSEITTANGKVLYNNPFGGIWIDDPKDPFNANAYPNSWTPPLNTSWTWGKERVYGVNLGGWFVLEPYIVPSLFQKYPEAVDEWTLSQAIANDTSSGGLQAVLEDHYNTFITEEDFIQIAGAGLNWIRLPVPYWAIETWEGEPFLERVCWKYILRAFDWARKYGLRIYLDLHTVPGSQNGYNHSGKLGQINFMKGVMGLANAQRTLSYIRIITEFISQEEYRDLIPLFGIVNEVFVGQVGQDIITSFYVEAMEMIRNNVTGYGAGNGPFITIHDGFLGTNAWKNWMNGTDRLVLDMHPYFAFDGQPNTEPVAVPEQGMLVADGASGGVWPQQACSAWRDNFNVSQTDFGVTIAGEFSNAINDCGLFINGVSNGASYSGDCTPFIEWENWNQTMKDGFREFMLATMDAIENWYFWTWKIGNSSAGTVQAPLWSYQLGLENGWMPTDPRDSVGKCASLVDGASTTVVETYTYQASQTGNPTPAPIPATLTQSYPWPPTTLSGVDAAAFAFEPTYTPTGTVSTLPMPSVTKGVSEGSGWANAQDQQGAFTAVAGCSYPNAWDSNGVIAPTALCTGSAAAQRRWMPAPTPVK
;
A
#
# COMPACT_ATOMS: atom_id res chain seq x y z
N MET A 1 2.45 79.29 -8.48
CA MET A 1 2.85 79.77 -7.14
C MET A 1 2.40 78.73 -6.12
N ALA A 2 3.20 78.50 -5.07
CA ALA A 2 2.79 77.83 -3.83
C ALA A 2 2.17 78.90 -2.88
N PRO A 3 1.89 78.66 -1.57
CA PRO A 3 2.15 77.50 -0.69
C PRO A 3 0.92 77.15 0.22
N PRO A 4 1.05 76.67 1.47
CA PRO A 4 1.63 75.41 1.99
C PRO A 4 0.54 74.54 2.73
N ASP A 5 0.78 73.32 3.27
CA ASP A 5 1.52 73.07 4.52
C ASP A 5 1.97 71.61 4.76
N ARG A 6 2.87 71.47 5.75
CA ARG A 6 3.74 70.34 6.16
C ARG A 6 4.32 70.71 7.56
N PRO A 7 5.30 70.02 8.18
CA PRO A 7 5.80 68.64 8.05
C PRO A 7 5.80 67.98 9.47
N ASP A 8 6.70 67.12 10.02
CA ASP A 8 7.75 66.14 9.61
C ASP A 8 7.70 65.06 10.76
N SER A 9 8.67 64.37 11.41
CA SER A 9 10.10 63.97 11.33
C SER A 9 10.30 62.88 12.43
N ALA A 10 11.35 62.05 12.54
CA ALA A 10 12.38 61.50 11.65
C ALA A 10 13.06 60.30 12.38
N VAL A 11 14.12 59.69 11.81
CA VAL A 11 14.94 58.59 12.40
C VAL A 11 16.42 58.89 12.20
N MET A 12 17.30 58.54 13.16
CA MET A 12 18.78 58.38 13.10
C MET A 12 19.28 57.90 14.50
N THR A 13 20.45 57.30 14.76
CA THR A 13 21.37 56.27 14.20
C THR A 13 22.65 56.32 15.06
N GLU A 14 23.39 55.20 15.16
CA GLU A 14 24.86 55.11 15.37
C GLU A 14 25.57 55.42 16.72
N ASP A 15 26.14 54.35 17.30
CA ASP A 15 27.61 54.11 17.52
C ASP A 15 28.35 54.26 18.89
N SER A 16 29.32 53.34 19.08
CA SER A 16 30.59 53.40 19.85
C SER A 16 30.68 53.30 21.41
N ASP A 17 31.27 52.17 21.84
CA ASP A 17 32.45 51.99 22.72
C ASP A 17 32.56 52.22 24.27
N ALA A 18 33.41 51.34 24.84
CA ALA A 18 34.34 51.50 25.99
C ALA A 18 33.87 51.51 27.48
N ALA A 19 33.89 50.30 28.08
CA ALA A 19 34.58 49.88 29.33
C ALA A 19 34.57 50.72 30.66
N TYR A 20 34.35 50.03 31.80
CA TYR A 20 35.27 49.97 32.97
C TYR A 20 34.73 49.09 34.14
N GLY A 21 35.60 48.44 34.92
CA GLY A 21 35.35 48.10 36.35
C GLY A 21 35.12 46.63 36.78
N THR A 22 36.18 45.92 37.17
CA THR A 22 36.14 44.62 37.90
C THR A 22 36.16 44.81 39.43
N PRO A 23 35.73 43.82 40.24
CA PRO A 23 36.68 42.89 40.92
C PRO A 23 36.18 41.42 41.00
N ALA A 24 36.97 40.39 40.67
CA ALA A 24 37.98 39.66 41.50
C ALA A 24 37.36 38.63 42.50
N GLN A 25 37.92 37.43 42.80
CA GLN A 25 39.09 36.72 42.26
C GLN A 25 39.04 35.18 42.56
N SER A 26 39.84 34.42 41.79
CA SER A 26 40.21 32.98 41.72
C SER A 26 40.52 32.20 43.05
N PRO A 27 41.01 30.92 43.07
CA PRO A 27 41.36 29.97 41.99
C PRO A 27 41.05 28.43 42.14
N LEU A 28 41.26 27.73 41.02
CA LEU A 28 41.70 26.33 40.75
C LEU A 28 42.38 25.50 41.89
N PRO A 29 42.31 24.13 41.87
CA PRO A 29 43.26 23.33 41.08
C PRO A 29 42.82 21.96 40.48
N THR A 30 43.50 21.56 39.40
CA THR A 30 43.78 20.17 38.97
C THR A 30 45.31 19.96 38.96
N PRO A 31 45.84 18.74 39.19
CA PRO A 31 46.28 17.90 38.05
C PRO A 31 46.27 16.36 38.30
N GLY A 32 46.49 15.55 37.26
CA GLY A 32 46.74 14.11 37.41
C GLY A 32 46.98 13.33 36.10
N LEU A 33 48.26 13.14 35.71
CA LEU A 33 48.67 12.37 34.53
C LEU A 33 49.08 10.93 34.88
N ARG A 34 48.76 9.96 34.00
CA ARG A 34 49.51 8.70 33.84
C ARG A 34 49.51 8.23 32.38
N THR A 35 50.64 7.68 31.93
CA THR A 35 50.80 6.89 30.70
C THR A 35 51.03 5.40 31.08
N PRO A 36 51.04 4.43 30.14
CA PRO A 36 52.30 4.13 29.44
C PRO A 36 52.24 3.44 28.04
N ARG A 37 53.39 3.54 27.34
CA ARG A 37 54.03 2.56 26.43
C ARG A 37 53.56 2.32 24.99
N GLU A 38 54.58 2.12 24.15
CA GLU A 38 54.55 1.67 22.75
C GLU A 38 54.83 0.17 22.65
N SER A 39 54.38 -0.47 21.56
CA SER A 39 55.24 -1.35 20.74
C SER A 39 54.60 -1.67 19.38
N GLN A 40 55.42 -1.59 18.32
CA GLN A 40 55.17 -2.02 16.92
C GLN A 40 55.49 -3.53 16.75
N PRO A 41 55.24 -4.21 15.59
CA PRO A 41 55.00 -3.65 14.26
C PRO A 41 53.85 -4.24 13.40
N PHE A 42 53.59 -3.55 12.29
CA PHE A 42 52.90 -4.08 11.10
C PHE A 42 53.69 -5.21 10.42
N LEU A 43 52.99 -6.06 9.66
CA LEU A 43 53.54 -6.85 8.57
C LEU A 43 52.89 -6.42 7.24
N ALA A 44 53.71 -6.25 6.20
CA ALA A 44 53.27 -6.07 4.82
C ALA A 44 53.49 -7.38 4.03
N PRO A 45 52.76 -7.55 2.91
CA PRO A 45 53.42 -7.57 1.60
C PRO A 45 53.02 -6.34 0.78
N ALA A 46 53.95 -5.55 0.23
CA ALA A 46 54.82 -5.86 -0.91
C ALA A 46 54.05 -5.86 -2.24
N ALA A 47 54.33 -4.85 -3.07
CA ALA A 47 53.64 -4.59 -4.34
C ALA A 47 54.31 -5.28 -5.53
N HIS A 48 53.57 -5.42 -6.63
CA HIS A 48 54.12 -5.37 -7.99
C HIS A 48 53.12 -4.75 -8.98
N THR A 49 53.57 -4.50 -10.20
CA THR A 49 53.10 -3.40 -11.05
C THR A 49 52.42 -3.84 -12.34
N THR A 50 51.46 -3.01 -12.78
CA THR A 50 51.09 -2.73 -14.19
C THR A 50 50.74 -3.89 -15.14
N ALA A 51 49.48 -3.93 -15.57
CA ALA A 51 49.11 -4.00 -16.98
C ALA A 51 47.73 -3.34 -17.20
N LEU A 52 47.51 -2.72 -18.37
CA LEU A 52 46.16 -2.57 -18.92
C LEU A 52 45.87 -3.83 -19.73
N GLU A 53 44.70 -4.43 -19.56
CA GLU A 53 44.12 -5.29 -20.59
C GLU A 53 42.59 -5.16 -20.58
N THR A 54 41.97 -5.35 -21.73
CA THR A 54 40.52 -5.15 -21.97
C THR A 54 39.90 -6.44 -22.49
N GLN A 55 38.57 -6.43 -22.71
CA GLN A 55 37.74 -7.54 -23.23
C GLN A 55 37.32 -8.58 -22.17
N PRO A 56 36.21 -9.31 -22.38
CA PRO A 56 34.89 -8.76 -22.75
C PRO A 56 33.74 -9.36 -21.92
N SER A 57 32.52 -8.87 -22.10
CA SER A 57 31.31 -9.53 -21.58
C SER A 57 31.09 -10.89 -22.26
N MET A 58 30.81 -11.93 -21.48
CA MET A 58 30.35 -13.23 -22.01
C MET A 58 28.83 -13.26 -22.09
N SER A 59 28.31 -13.46 -23.30
CA SER A 59 26.88 -13.68 -23.56
C SER A 59 26.45 -15.06 -23.06
N PHE A 60 25.39 -15.11 -22.26
CA PHE A 60 24.74 -16.39 -21.91
C PHE A 60 23.64 -16.70 -22.92
N VAL A 61 23.75 -17.85 -23.60
CA VAL A 61 22.78 -18.31 -24.60
C VAL A 61 22.23 -19.66 -24.20
N GLY A 62 20.91 -19.79 -24.14
CA GLY A 62 20.20 -21.06 -24.30
C GLY A 62 20.19 -22.01 -23.11
N ALA A 63 19.34 -21.74 -22.12
CA ALA A 63 18.75 -22.77 -21.27
C ALA A 63 17.25 -22.48 -21.09
N THR A 64 16.38 -23.44 -21.39
CA THR A 64 14.93 -23.32 -21.17
C THR A 64 14.60 -23.43 -19.68
N PRO A 65 13.99 -22.41 -19.04
CA PRO A 65 13.69 -22.46 -17.62
C PRO A 65 12.35 -23.16 -17.36
N THR A 66 12.40 -24.42 -16.92
CA THR A 66 11.32 -24.98 -16.09
C THR A 66 11.55 -24.56 -14.65
N ALA A 67 11.34 -23.27 -14.36
CA ALA A 67 11.44 -22.68 -13.03
C ALA A 67 10.04 -22.34 -12.49
N THR A 68 9.76 -22.72 -11.25
CA THR A 68 8.53 -22.34 -10.54
C THR A 68 8.70 -20.97 -9.86
N PRO A 69 7.64 -20.17 -9.67
CA PRO A 69 7.78 -18.70 -9.53
C PRO A 69 8.22 -18.15 -8.16
N ARG A 70 9.04 -18.87 -7.37
CA ARG A 70 9.21 -18.59 -5.92
C ARG A 70 10.61 -18.19 -5.43
N ASP A 71 11.61 -18.18 -6.30
CA ASP A 71 13.00 -17.93 -5.89
C ASP A 71 13.37 -16.43 -6.00
N SER A 72 12.79 -15.57 -5.15
CA SER A 72 13.06 -14.11 -5.14
C SER A 72 12.86 -13.46 -3.76
N TYR A 73 13.55 -13.96 -2.72
CA TYR A 73 13.67 -13.29 -1.42
C TYR A 73 15.14 -13.23 -0.96
N GLY A 74 15.46 -12.24 -0.12
CA GLY A 74 16.83 -11.74 0.06
C GLY A 74 17.85 -12.74 0.65
N PRO A 75 19.14 -12.65 0.27
CA PRO A 75 20.17 -13.59 0.73
C PRO A 75 20.61 -13.33 2.18
N ARG A 76 20.92 -14.40 2.92
CA ARG A 76 21.72 -14.31 4.16
C ARG A 76 23.00 -15.16 4.06
N ALA A 77 23.99 -14.78 4.86
CA ALA A 77 25.36 -15.28 4.81
C ALA A 77 25.50 -16.81 4.85
N ALA A 78 26.41 -17.34 4.04
CA ALA A 78 26.67 -18.76 3.88
C ALA A 78 27.34 -19.42 5.10
N LEU A 79 27.01 -20.70 5.32
CA LEU A 79 27.91 -21.70 5.92
C LEU A 79 27.45 -23.14 5.56
N ALA A 80 28.43 -24.02 5.34
CA ALA A 80 28.32 -25.47 5.05
C ALA A 80 27.88 -25.92 3.63
N ASP A 81 28.55 -26.96 3.13
CA ASP A 81 28.38 -27.58 1.79
C ASP A 81 27.18 -28.53 1.69
N PRO A 82 26.54 -28.65 0.50
CA PRO A 82 25.54 -29.67 0.22
C PRO A 82 26.17 -31.02 -0.20
N THR A 83 25.47 -32.13 0.06
CA THR A 83 25.70 -33.40 -0.64
C THR A 83 24.41 -33.85 -1.36
N PRO A 84 24.42 -34.07 -2.69
CA PRO A 84 23.20 -34.36 -3.44
C PRO A 84 22.93 -35.87 -3.56
N ASN A 85 21.71 -36.30 -3.26
CA ASN A 85 20.98 -37.44 -3.86
C ASN A 85 19.64 -37.65 -3.14
N GLY A 86 18.52 -37.87 -3.86
CA GLY A 86 17.25 -38.27 -3.21
C GLY A 86 15.97 -38.24 -4.05
N SER A 87 15.89 -37.43 -5.11
CA SER A 87 14.70 -37.32 -5.94
C SER A 87 14.53 -38.50 -6.91
N ASN A 88 13.79 -39.54 -6.49
CA ASN A 88 12.92 -40.43 -7.32
C ASN A 88 12.35 -41.66 -6.55
N ALA A 89 11.98 -41.53 -5.27
CA ALA A 89 11.60 -42.70 -4.44
C ALA A 89 10.40 -42.50 -3.48
N ALA A 90 9.44 -41.62 -3.80
CA ALA A 90 8.23 -41.42 -2.98
C ALA A 90 6.89 -41.65 -3.73
N LEU A 91 6.89 -41.64 -5.06
CA LEU A 91 5.69 -41.68 -5.92
C LEU A 91 5.13 -43.11 -6.11
N ALA A 92 5.16 -43.94 -5.05
CA ALA A 92 4.88 -45.38 -5.13
C ALA A 92 4.41 -46.06 -3.82
N SER A 93 3.75 -45.37 -2.88
CA SER A 93 3.23 -46.02 -1.66
C SER A 93 1.92 -45.46 -1.07
N GLU A 94 0.97 -45.03 -1.90
CA GLU A 94 -0.38 -44.67 -1.43
C GLU A 94 -1.43 -45.73 -1.80
N LYS A 95 -1.52 -46.82 -1.00
CA LYS A 95 -2.70 -47.71 -0.98
C LYS A 95 -2.85 -48.68 0.21
N ALA A 96 -2.42 -48.27 1.40
CA ALA A 96 -2.87 -48.81 2.69
C ALA A 96 -2.56 -47.78 3.80
N ALA A 97 -3.39 -47.54 4.82
CA ALA A 97 -4.63 -48.22 5.21
C ALA A 97 -5.68 -47.24 5.76
N VAL A 98 -6.96 -47.56 5.57
CA VAL A 98 -8.09 -46.95 6.27
C VAL A 98 -8.65 -47.95 7.27
N VAL A 99 -8.80 -47.54 8.54
CA VAL A 99 -9.89 -47.88 9.49
C VAL A 99 -9.55 -47.25 10.85
N GLY A 100 -10.46 -46.41 11.39
CA GLY A 100 -10.17 -45.59 12.58
C GLY A 100 -11.38 -45.09 13.36
N SER A 101 -12.26 -46.00 13.81
CA SER A 101 -13.27 -45.80 14.89
C SER A 101 -13.85 -44.38 15.11
N ALA A 102 -14.89 -44.01 14.37
CA ALA A 102 -15.64 -42.77 14.62
C ALA A 102 -16.29 -42.72 16.03
N ARG A 103 -15.99 -41.67 16.81
CA ARG A 103 -16.66 -41.40 18.10
C ARG A 103 -18.04 -40.77 17.89
N ARG A 104 -19.03 -41.11 18.73
CA ARG A 104 -20.39 -40.54 18.64
C ARG A 104 -20.45 -39.06 19.08
N PRO A 105 -21.17 -38.18 18.38
CA PRO A 105 -21.23 -36.74 18.68
C PRO A 105 -21.91 -36.45 20.02
N VAL A 106 -21.46 -35.37 20.68
CA VAL A 106 -21.82 -35.03 22.07
C VAL A 106 -23.27 -34.59 22.26
N TRP A 107 -23.93 -34.00 21.25
CA TRP A 107 -25.33 -33.57 21.34
C TRP A 107 -26.34 -34.72 21.54
N LYS A 108 -25.91 -35.98 21.33
CA LYS A 108 -26.71 -37.19 21.63
C LYS A 108 -26.58 -37.67 23.08
N ARG A 109 -25.89 -36.92 23.96
CA ARG A 109 -25.80 -37.20 25.41
C ARG A 109 -26.85 -36.37 26.16
N PRO A 110 -27.62 -36.93 27.11
CA PRO A 110 -28.66 -36.19 27.83
C PRO A 110 -28.08 -35.03 28.68
N LEU A 111 -26.82 -35.14 29.10
CA LEU A 111 -26.11 -34.09 29.84
C LEU A 111 -25.96 -32.78 29.04
N PHE A 112 -25.83 -32.84 27.71
CA PHE A 112 -25.74 -31.66 26.84
C PHE A 112 -27.01 -30.81 26.95
N TRP A 113 -28.18 -31.46 26.90
CA TRP A 113 -29.46 -30.80 26.99
C TRP A 113 -29.74 -30.22 28.38
N MET A 114 -29.30 -30.87 29.46
CA MET A 114 -29.40 -30.28 30.81
C MET A 114 -28.56 -29.00 30.95
N ILE A 115 -27.35 -28.97 30.40
CA ILE A 115 -26.47 -27.78 30.42
C ILE A 115 -27.09 -26.65 29.59
N ALA A 116 -27.59 -26.96 28.38
CA ALA A 116 -28.28 -25.98 27.53
C ALA A 116 -29.55 -25.41 28.19
N SER A 117 -30.36 -26.24 28.85
CA SER A 117 -31.53 -25.77 29.62
C SER A 117 -31.13 -24.87 30.80
N LEU A 118 -30.04 -25.18 31.51
CA LEU A 118 -29.56 -24.36 32.63
C LEU A 118 -29.07 -22.99 32.15
N ALA A 119 -28.31 -22.95 31.05
CA ALA A 119 -27.85 -21.71 30.43
C ALA A 119 -29.03 -20.82 29.98
N LEU A 120 -30.06 -21.41 29.36
CA LEU A 120 -31.26 -20.68 28.95
C LEU A 120 -31.99 -20.03 30.15
N VAL A 121 -32.08 -20.73 31.29
CA VAL A 121 -32.69 -20.17 32.51
C VAL A 121 -31.89 -18.98 33.05
N VAL A 122 -30.55 -19.05 33.02
CA VAL A 122 -29.69 -17.92 33.42
C VAL A 122 -29.88 -16.71 32.50
N VAL A 123 -29.94 -16.91 31.18
CA VAL A 123 -30.19 -15.83 30.21
C VAL A 123 -31.57 -15.19 30.41
N VAL A 124 -32.62 -16.00 30.60
CA VAL A 124 -33.97 -15.48 30.88
C VAL A 124 -34.00 -14.67 32.17
N LEU A 125 -33.34 -15.12 33.24
CA LEU A 125 -33.25 -14.36 34.49
C LEU A 125 -32.49 -13.03 34.31
N ALA A 126 -31.38 -13.05 33.57
CA ALA A 126 -30.56 -11.86 33.29
C ALA A 126 -31.31 -10.80 32.46
N ILE A 127 -32.20 -11.21 31.55
CA ILE A 127 -33.00 -10.30 30.72
C ILE A 127 -34.24 -9.78 31.48
N VAL A 128 -34.91 -10.63 32.27
CA VAL A 128 -36.17 -10.26 32.94
C VAL A 128 -35.95 -9.40 34.19
N LEU A 129 -34.87 -9.62 34.95
CA LEU A 129 -34.62 -8.87 36.19
C LEU A 129 -34.50 -7.34 36.00
N PRO A 130 -33.76 -6.81 35.01
CA PRO A 130 -33.71 -5.36 34.74
C PRO A 130 -35.07 -4.77 34.38
N VAL A 131 -35.84 -5.47 33.53
CA VAL A 131 -37.11 -4.99 32.98
C VAL A 131 -38.20 -4.86 34.06
N VAL A 132 -38.15 -5.68 35.11
CA VAL A 132 -39.11 -5.64 36.24
C VAL A 132 -38.75 -4.58 37.29
N LEU A 133 -37.49 -4.10 37.32
CA LEU A 133 -36.99 -3.20 38.37
C LEU A 133 -36.97 -1.71 37.99
N VAL A 134 -37.02 -1.34 36.70
CA VAL A 134 -37.07 0.06 36.27
C VAL A 134 -38.54 0.51 36.08
N GLY A 135 -39.20 0.78 37.20
CA GLY A 135 -40.59 1.24 37.23
C GLY A 135 -40.78 2.69 37.68
N LYS A 136 -41.42 3.49 36.82
CA LYS A 136 -42.29 4.65 37.14
C LYS A 136 -41.64 6.03 37.45
N LYS A 137 -41.78 6.96 36.48
CA LYS A 137 -42.10 8.43 36.58
C LYS A 137 -41.50 9.20 35.39
N SER A 138 -42.15 10.18 34.77
CA SER A 138 -43.58 10.61 34.77
C SER A 138 -43.89 11.22 33.40
N ASP A 139 -45.16 11.31 33.05
CA ASP A 139 -45.67 12.03 31.88
C ASP A 139 -45.64 13.56 32.08
N ASP A 140 -45.57 14.32 30.98
CA ASP A 140 -46.15 15.67 30.85
C ASP A 140 -46.44 15.95 29.36
N GLU A 141 -47.57 16.58 29.06
CA GLU A 141 -48.11 16.74 27.70
C GLU A 141 -47.81 18.11 27.09
N ASN A 142 -47.80 18.22 25.75
CA ASN A 142 -48.35 19.38 25.07
C ASN A 142 -48.66 19.10 23.59
N GLU A 143 -49.93 19.28 23.20
CA GLU A 143 -50.35 19.28 21.80
C GLU A 143 -50.24 20.69 21.21
N SER A 144 -49.77 20.77 19.97
CA SER A 144 -50.35 21.67 18.96
C SER A 144 -49.86 21.25 17.58
N GLY A 145 -50.76 21.14 16.60
CA GLY A 145 -50.40 20.84 15.22
C GLY A 145 -51.33 21.53 14.23
N ASP A 146 -50.94 21.51 12.96
CA ASP A 146 -51.84 21.70 11.82
C ASP A 146 -51.32 20.89 10.61
N GLY A 147 -52.17 20.62 9.62
CA GLY A 147 -51.89 19.71 8.50
C GLY A 147 -51.69 20.40 7.15
N GLY A 148 -50.92 19.77 6.25
CA GLY A 148 -50.72 20.25 4.88
C GLY A 148 -50.34 19.12 3.91
N SER A 149 -51.10 18.97 2.82
CA SER A 149 -50.99 17.85 1.87
C SER A 149 -49.72 17.90 0.99
N GLY A 150 -49.09 16.74 0.80
CA GLY A 150 -47.82 16.58 0.11
C GLY A 150 -47.77 16.87 -1.39
N SER A 151 -46.53 16.86 -1.88
CA SER A 151 -46.14 16.76 -3.30
C SER A 151 -44.84 15.96 -3.38
N SER A 152 -44.62 15.22 -4.47
CA SER A 152 -43.45 14.38 -4.67
C SER A 152 -42.36 15.09 -5.50
N SER A 153 -41.16 15.24 -4.95
CA SER A 153 -39.96 15.63 -5.71
C SER A 153 -38.71 14.98 -5.15
N SER A 154 -38.02 14.19 -5.98
CA SER A 154 -36.72 13.58 -5.67
C SER A 154 -35.61 14.62 -5.68
N GLY A 155 -34.85 14.72 -4.58
CA GLY A 155 -33.73 15.67 -4.46
C GLY A 155 -33.35 15.95 -3.00
N SER A 156 -32.88 14.92 -2.28
CA SER A 156 -32.46 15.07 -0.88
C SER A 156 -31.03 15.59 -0.78
N SER A 157 -30.85 16.90 -0.90
CA SER A 157 -29.68 17.56 -0.30
C SER A 157 -29.81 17.45 1.22
N SER A 158 -28.98 16.62 1.84
CA SER A 158 -28.99 16.33 3.28
C SER A 158 -28.44 17.50 4.10
N ASP A 159 -29.31 18.50 4.37
CA ASP A 159 -29.05 19.55 5.37
C ASP A 159 -29.18 18.92 6.78
N HIS A 160 -28.14 18.18 7.17
CA HIS A 160 -28.05 17.50 8.45
C HIS A 160 -27.68 18.50 9.55
N GLY A 161 -28.67 18.95 10.31
CA GLY A 161 -28.51 19.79 11.51
C GLY A 161 -27.86 19.08 12.71
N GLY A 162 -26.87 18.22 12.47
CA GLY A 162 -26.00 17.62 13.47
C GLY A 162 -24.77 18.50 13.75
N ALA A 163 -23.79 17.94 14.45
CA ALA A 163 -22.48 18.58 14.57
C ALA A 163 -21.69 18.39 13.25
N THR A 164 -21.03 19.46 12.78
CA THR A 164 -20.14 19.41 11.60
C THR A 164 -18.68 19.13 11.96
N SER A 165 -18.40 18.85 13.23
CA SER A 165 -17.08 18.43 13.72
C SER A 165 -17.21 17.83 15.13
N GLY A 166 -16.20 17.04 15.53
CA GLY A 166 -16.15 16.44 16.86
C GLY A 166 -14.80 15.84 17.21
N GLY A 167 -14.65 15.45 18.47
CA GLY A 167 -13.51 14.70 18.99
C GLY A 167 -13.97 13.47 19.77
N ASN A 168 -13.09 12.85 20.54
CA ASN A 168 -13.38 11.63 21.30
C ASN A 168 -14.71 11.70 22.09
N GLY A 169 -15.55 10.68 21.96
CA GLY A 169 -16.85 10.58 22.64
C GLY A 169 -17.99 11.39 22.01
N SER A 170 -17.78 12.01 20.84
CA SER A 170 -18.85 12.59 20.03
C SER A 170 -19.61 11.51 19.24
N GLU A 171 -20.86 11.81 18.88
CA GLU A 171 -21.70 10.93 18.06
C GLU A 171 -21.66 11.38 16.59
N ILE A 172 -21.34 10.45 15.68
CA ILE A 172 -21.36 10.65 14.23
C ILE A 172 -22.62 10.01 13.67
N THR A 173 -23.27 10.66 12.70
CA THR A 173 -24.31 10.03 11.88
C THR A 173 -23.67 9.56 10.58
N THR A 174 -23.64 8.24 10.38
CA THR A 174 -23.15 7.57 9.16
C THR A 174 -24.33 7.09 8.31
N ALA A 175 -24.07 6.62 7.09
CA ALA A 175 -25.09 5.96 6.27
C ALA A 175 -25.73 4.72 6.93
N ASN A 176 -25.02 4.06 7.86
CA ASN A 176 -25.49 2.86 8.58
C ASN A 176 -26.18 3.19 9.92
N GLY A 177 -26.23 4.48 10.31
CA GLY A 177 -26.78 4.94 11.58
C GLY A 177 -25.77 5.69 12.44
N LYS A 178 -26.08 5.82 13.74
CA LYS A 178 -25.29 6.60 14.69
C LYS A 178 -24.19 5.75 15.34
N VAL A 179 -22.96 6.27 15.30
CA VAL A 179 -21.73 5.62 15.80
C VAL A 179 -21.02 6.56 16.77
N LEU A 180 -20.43 6.02 17.83
CA LEU A 180 -19.61 6.79 18.78
C LEU A 180 -18.17 6.93 18.25
N TYR A 181 -17.65 8.15 18.14
CA TYR A 181 -16.26 8.39 17.78
C TYR A 181 -15.33 8.08 18.96
N ASN A 182 -14.94 6.81 19.08
CA ASN A 182 -13.97 6.35 20.08
C ASN A 182 -12.53 6.53 19.56
N ASN A 183 -11.89 7.63 19.94
CA ASN A 183 -10.50 7.94 19.58
C ASN A 183 -9.74 8.43 20.82
N PRO A 184 -9.07 7.54 21.57
CA PRO A 184 -8.33 7.91 22.79
C PRO A 184 -7.09 8.76 22.50
N PHE A 185 -6.67 8.87 21.24
CA PHE A 185 -5.43 9.52 20.82
C PHE A 185 -5.58 11.01 20.50
N GLY A 186 -6.78 11.56 20.66
CA GLY A 186 -7.07 12.99 20.59
C GLY A 186 -7.30 13.52 19.17
N GLY A 187 -7.60 12.65 18.20
CA GLY A 187 -8.01 13.08 16.86
C GLY A 187 -9.35 13.82 16.85
N ILE A 188 -9.57 14.60 15.79
CA ILE A 188 -10.83 15.29 15.50
C ILE A 188 -11.32 14.93 14.11
N TRP A 189 -12.66 14.86 13.95
CA TRP A 189 -13.31 14.73 12.67
C TRP A 189 -14.01 16.02 12.26
N ILE A 190 -14.15 16.23 10.95
CA ILE A 190 -14.82 17.40 10.35
C ILE A 190 -15.68 16.95 9.17
N ASP A 191 -16.94 17.38 9.17
CA ASP A 191 -17.97 17.07 8.18
C ASP A 191 -18.86 18.31 8.04
N ASP A 192 -18.36 19.35 7.36
CA ASP A 192 -19.13 20.55 7.04
C ASP A 192 -19.59 20.52 5.58
N PRO A 193 -20.88 20.31 5.30
CA PRO A 193 -21.41 20.34 3.94
C PRO A 193 -21.15 21.65 3.17
N LYS A 194 -20.78 22.75 3.83
CA LYS A 194 -20.43 24.03 3.19
C LYS A 194 -18.95 24.12 2.78
N ASP A 195 -18.11 23.27 3.35
CA ASP A 195 -16.69 23.12 3.06
C ASP A 195 -16.31 21.63 3.01
N PRO A 196 -16.85 20.86 2.04
CA PRO A 196 -16.65 19.41 1.96
C PRO A 196 -15.19 19.01 1.69
N PHE A 197 -14.34 19.96 1.28
CA PHE A 197 -12.91 19.75 1.07
C PHE A 197 -12.05 20.18 2.27
N ASN A 198 -12.66 20.55 3.41
CA ASN A 198 -11.97 21.00 4.62
C ASN A 198 -10.85 20.03 5.04
N ALA A 199 -9.63 20.54 5.15
CA ALA A 199 -8.43 19.77 5.44
C ALA A 199 -7.87 20.02 6.86
N ASN A 200 -8.70 20.47 7.81
CA ASN A 200 -8.26 20.75 9.19
C ASN A 200 -8.40 19.53 10.15
N ALA A 201 -8.96 18.41 9.69
CA ALA A 201 -9.06 17.18 10.47
C ALA A 201 -7.69 16.52 10.68
N TYR A 202 -7.54 15.80 11.80
CA TYR A 202 -6.35 15.00 12.12
C TYR A 202 -6.74 13.77 12.96
N PRO A 203 -6.12 12.60 12.73
CA PRO A 203 -6.57 11.33 13.30
C PRO A 203 -6.04 11.10 14.72
N ASN A 204 -4.96 11.77 15.13
CA ASN A 204 -4.36 11.66 16.44
C ASN A 204 -3.44 12.86 16.74
N SER A 205 -3.11 13.05 18.01
CA SER A 205 -2.35 14.20 18.54
C SER A 205 -0.88 14.31 18.11
N TRP A 206 -0.34 13.34 17.35
CA TRP A 206 1.02 13.38 16.80
C TRP A 206 1.07 13.45 15.27
N THR A 207 -0.08 13.50 14.61
CA THR A 207 -0.20 13.62 13.14
C THR A 207 -0.64 15.04 12.78
N PRO A 208 0.06 15.73 11.86
CA PRO A 208 -0.35 17.06 11.43
C PRO A 208 -1.69 17.02 10.65
N PRO A 209 -2.54 18.05 10.74
CA PRO A 209 -3.77 18.13 9.94
C PRO A 209 -3.50 18.03 8.44
N LEU A 210 -4.48 17.60 7.64
CA LEU A 210 -4.30 17.34 6.20
C LEU A 210 -3.75 18.55 5.44
N ASN A 211 -4.17 19.77 5.78
CA ASN A 211 -3.71 21.05 5.20
C ASN A 211 -2.22 21.37 5.45
N THR A 212 -1.52 20.53 6.21
CA THR A 212 -0.11 20.70 6.60
C THR A 212 0.71 19.61 5.93
N SER A 213 1.78 20.02 5.24
CA SER A 213 2.66 19.09 4.53
C SER A 213 3.31 18.06 5.46
N TRP A 214 3.36 16.80 5.01
CA TRP A 214 3.96 15.70 5.76
C TRP A 214 5.49 15.80 5.74
N THR A 215 6.13 15.79 6.91
CA THR A 215 7.58 15.91 7.05
C THR A 215 8.25 14.54 7.08
N TRP A 216 8.50 13.99 5.88
CA TRP A 216 9.31 12.78 5.71
C TRP A 216 10.62 12.84 6.51
N GLY A 217 10.93 11.75 7.21
CA GLY A 217 12.16 11.63 8.00
C GLY A 217 12.05 12.23 9.41
N LYS A 218 10.86 12.70 9.81
CA LYS A 218 10.51 13.08 11.19
C LYS A 218 9.17 12.50 11.62
N GLU A 219 8.18 12.55 10.72
CA GLU A 219 6.86 11.95 10.91
C GLU A 219 6.90 10.49 10.43
N ARG A 220 6.38 9.55 11.24
CA ARG A 220 6.30 8.12 10.93
C ARG A 220 4.90 7.73 10.46
N VAL A 221 4.85 6.94 9.39
CA VAL A 221 3.62 6.38 8.83
C VAL A 221 3.20 5.14 9.62
N TYR A 222 1.98 5.19 10.17
CA TYR A 222 1.27 4.07 10.79
C TYR A 222 -0.03 3.87 10.02
N GLY A 223 -0.03 2.99 9.02
CA GLY A 223 -1.13 2.83 8.08
C GLY A 223 -1.63 1.40 7.93
N VAL A 224 -2.75 1.26 7.22
CA VAL A 224 -3.31 -0.03 6.80
C VAL A 224 -3.70 0.01 5.33
N ASN A 225 -3.62 -1.13 4.66
CA ASN A 225 -4.20 -1.33 3.35
C ASN A 225 -5.70 -1.55 3.45
N LEU A 226 -6.45 -1.10 2.45
CA LEU A 226 -7.85 -1.45 2.21
C LEU A 226 -7.96 -2.47 1.06
N GLY A 227 -7.11 -3.51 1.11
CA GLY A 227 -7.08 -4.63 0.17
C GLY A 227 -8.38 -5.43 0.17
N GLY A 228 -8.70 -6.11 -0.93
CA GLY A 228 -9.97 -6.82 -1.11
C GLY A 228 -11.20 -5.93 -1.38
N TRP A 229 -11.11 -4.60 -1.28
CA TRP A 229 -12.26 -3.71 -1.47
C TRP A 229 -12.55 -3.43 -2.94
N PHE A 230 -11.61 -2.82 -3.69
CA PHE A 230 -11.76 -2.49 -5.11
C PHE A 230 -11.00 -3.41 -6.06
N VAL A 231 -10.18 -4.30 -5.52
CA VAL A 231 -9.52 -5.41 -6.21
C VAL A 231 -9.76 -6.64 -5.35
N LEU A 232 -10.34 -7.70 -5.93
CA LEU A 232 -10.86 -8.84 -5.17
C LEU A 232 -9.86 -9.99 -5.06
N GLU A 233 -9.44 -10.28 -3.83
CA GLU A 233 -8.52 -11.37 -3.49
C GLU A 233 -9.19 -12.54 -2.79
N PRO A 234 -8.95 -13.79 -3.23
CA PRO A 234 -9.53 -15.00 -2.66
C PRO A 234 -9.47 -15.15 -1.14
N TYR A 235 -8.35 -14.82 -0.49
CA TYR A 235 -8.23 -14.98 0.97
C TYR A 235 -8.81 -13.80 1.76
N ILE A 236 -8.96 -12.62 1.13
CA ILE A 236 -9.53 -11.42 1.75
C ILE A 236 -11.06 -11.45 1.68
N VAL A 237 -11.64 -11.93 0.57
CA VAL A 237 -13.11 -12.03 0.37
C VAL A 237 -13.57 -13.48 0.09
N PRO A 238 -13.20 -14.46 0.94
CA PRO A 238 -13.30 -15.89 0.61
C PRO A 238 -14.72 -16.40 0.36
N SER A 239 -15.75 -15.78 0.95
CA SER A 239 -17.15 -16.16 0.71
C SER A 239 -17.63 -15.88 -0.73
N LEU A 240 -17.09 -14.86 -1.41
CA LEU A 240 -17.37 -14.61 -2.83
C LEU A 240 -16.78 -15.72 -3.71
N PHE A 241 -15.51 -16.05 -3.52
CA PHE A 241 -14.82 -17.11 -4.28
C PHE A 241 -15.33 -18.52 -3.93
N GLN A 242 -15.74 -18.78 -2.68
CA GLN A 242 -16.36 -20.06 -2.31
C GLN A 242 -17.75 -20.27 -2.91
N LYS A 243 -18.44 -19.21 -3.39
CA LYS A 243 -19.66 -19.34 -4.19
C LYS A 243 -19.37 -19.82 -5.62
N TYR A 244 -18.24 -19.43 -6.20
CA TYR A 244 -17.83 -19.73 -7.57
C TYR A 244 -16.45 -20.41 -7.55
N PRO A 245 -16.34 -21.70 -7.17
CA PRO A 245 -15.07 -22.38 -6.95
C PRO A 245 -14.20 -22.56 -8.20
N GLU A 246 -14.72 -22.25 -9.38
CA GLU A 246 -13.98 -22.13 -10.64
C GLU A 246 -13.20 -20.81 -10.78
N ALA A 247 -13.51 -19.79 -9.97
CA ALA A 247 -12.84 -18.50 -9.98
C ALA A 247 -11.55 -18.54 -9.17
N VAL A 248 -10.48 -17.97 -9.72
CA VAL A 248 -9.12 -17.93 -9.11
C VAL A 248 -8.59 -16.50 -8.93
N ASP A 249 -9.26 -15.53 -9.57
CA ASP A 249 -8.95 -14.10 -9.64
C ASP A 249 -10.24 -13.30 -9.93
N GLU A 250 -10.18 -11.96 -9.90
CA GLU A 250 -11.35 -11.12 -10.17
C GLU A 250 -11.84 -11.25 -11.64
N TRP A 251 -10.95 -11.52 -12.59
CA TRP A 251 -11.29 -11.78 -13.99
C TRP A 251 -12.27 -12.95 -14.13
N THR A 252 -11.92 -14.11 -13.57
CA THR A 252 -12.74 -15.33 -13.62
C THR A 252 -13.96 -15.24 -12.71
N LEU A 253 -13.84 -14.56 -11.55
CA LEU A 253 -14.99 -14.27 -10.68
C LEU A 253 -16.03 -13.40 -11.39
N SER A 254 -15.60 -12.37 -12.12
CA SER A 254 -16.50 -11.48 -12.85
C SER A 254 -17.24 -12.24 -13.96
N GLN A 255 -16.55 -13.14 -14.67
CA GLN A 255 -17.19 -14.05 -15.64
C GLN A 255 -18.18 -15.01 -14.97
N ALA A 256 -17.85 -15.58 -13.80
CA ALA A 256 -18.74 -16.49 -13.07
C ALA A 256 -20.03 -15.77 -12.59
N ILE A 257 -19.90 -14.58 -11.99
CA ILE A 257 -21.06 -13.77 -11.54
C ILE A 257 -21.93 -13.36 -12.74
N ALA A 258 -21.32 -12.94 -13.86
CA ALA A 258 -22.06 -12.54 -15.06
C ALA A 258 -22.85 -13.71 -15.69
N ASN A 259 -22.38 -14.95 -15.54
CA ASN A 259 -23.09 -16.15 -15.97
C ASN A 259 -24.15 -16.63 -14.96
N ASP A 260 -24.00 -16.33 -13.67
CA ASP A 260 -25.02 -16.64 -12.66
C ASP A 260 -26.22 -15.70 -12.75
N THR A 261 -27.19 -16.09 -13.56
CA THR A 261 -28.51 -15.41 -13.70
C THR A 261 -29.31 -15.30 -12.40
N SER A 262 -28.94 -15.98 -11.31
CA SER A 262 -29.57 -15.84 -9.99
C SER A 262 -28.88 -14.80 -9.08
N SER A 263 -27.70 -14.30 -9.45
CA SER A 263 -26.91 -13.36 -8.64
C SER A 263 -27.44 -11.92 -8.60
N GLY A 264 -28.32 -11.55 -9.53
CA GLY A 264 -28.64 -10.15 -9.84
C GLY A 264 -27.69 -9.51 -10.86
N GLY A 265 -26.63 -10.21 -11.27
CA GLY A 265 -25.62 -9.76 -12.23
C GLY A 265 -24.41 -9.08 -11.58
N LEU A 266 -23.34 -8.93 -12.36
CA LEU A 266 -22.03 -8.45 -11.90
C LEU A 266 -22.11 -7.13 -11.12
N GLN A 267 -22.86 -6.16 -11.64
CA GLN A 267 -23.04 -4.86 -10.98
C GLN A 267 -23.71 -4.98 -9.61
N ALA A 268 -24.74 -5.81 -9.46
CA ALA A 268 -25.45 -5.95 -8.18
C ALA A 268 -24.55 -6.56 -7.09
N VAL A 269 -23.79 -7.61 -7.42
CA VAL A 269 -22.89 -8.28 -6.48
C VAL A 269 -21.72 -7.38 -6.06
N LEU A 270 -21.10 -6.68 -7.02
CA LEU A 270 -19.97 -5.81 -6.71
C LEU A 270 -20.40 -4.51 -6.03
N GLU A 271 -21.56 -3.92 -6.37
CA GLU A 271 -22.08 -2.77 -5.61
C GLU A 271 -22.49 -3.14 -4.18
N ASP A 272 -22.99 -4.34 -3.91
CA ASP A 272 -23.25 -4.84 -2.57
C ASP A 272 -21.94 -4.97 -1.77
N HIS A 273 -20.93 -5.62 -2.34
CA HIS A 273 -19.58 -5.73 -1.77
C HIS A 273 -18.96 -4.35 -1.49
N TYR A 274 -18.94 -3.44 -2.47
CA TYR A 274 -18.36 -2.11 -2.31
C TYR A 274 -19.11 -1.25 -1.26
N ASN A 275 -20.40 -1.49 -1.00
CA ASN A 275 -21.16 -0.80 0.05
C ASN A 275 -20.98 -1.42 1.45
N THR A 276 -20.65 -2.70 1.56
CA THR A 276 -20.73 -3.45 2.83
C THR A 276 -19.38 -3.94 3.36
N PHE A 277 -18.37 -4.15 2.50
CA PHE A 277 -17.09 -4.70 2.93
C PHE A 277 -16.24 -3.70 3.71
N ILE A 278 -16.07 -2.47 3.20
CA ILE A 278 -15.48 -1.36 3.96
C ILE A 278 -16.51 -0.23 4.05
N THR A 279 -16.63 0.34 5.25
CA THR A 279 -17.67 1.30 5.63
C THR A 279 -17.07 2.51 6.33
N GLU A 280 -17.87 3.54 6.59
CA GLU A 280 -17.44 4.70 7.38
C GLU A 280 -16.96 4.32 8.79
N GLU A 281 -17.54 3.25 9.37
CA GLU A 281 -17.15 2.77 10.69
C GLU A 281 -15.73 2.18 10.70
N ASP A 282 -15.29 1.54 9.60
CA ASP A 282 -13.91 1.10 9.45
C ASP A 282 -12.93 2.29 9.52
N PHE A 283 -13.26 3.42 8.89
CA PHE A 283 -12.44 4.64 8.95
C PHE A 283 -12.41 5.27 10.35
N ILE A 284 -13.54 5.25 11.07
CA ILE A 284 -13.62 5.65 12.48
C ILE A 284 -12.69 4.77 13.33
N GLN A 285 -12.72 3.44 13.12
CA GLN A 285 -11.91 2.48 13.86
C GLN A 285 -10.41 2.59 13.52
N ILE A 286 -10.05 2.85 12.26
CA ILE A 286 -8.67 3.10 11.82
C ILE A 286 -8.08 4.32 12.56
N ALA A 287 -8.77 5.46 12.56
CA ALA A 287 -8.32 6.63 13.32
C ALA A 287 -8.34 6.37 14.84
N GLY A 288 -9.33 5.63 15.34
CA GLY A 288 -9.45 5.20 16.74
C GLY A 288 -8.30 4.28 17.21
N ALA A 289 -7.68 3.53 16.29
CA ALA A 289 -6.49 2.71 16.54
C ALA A 289 -5.17 3.50 16.52
N GLY A 290 -5.21 4.83 16.39
CA GLY A 290 -4.00 5.67 16.36
C GLY A 290 -3.25 5.65 15.03
N LEU A 291 -3.81 5.01 14.00
CA LEU A 291 -3.29 5.06 12.63
C LEU A 291 -3.47 6.46 12.03
N ASN A 292 -2.66 6.78 11.02
CA ASN A 292 -2.66 8.10 10.38
C ASN A 292 -2.69 8.09 8.84
N TRP A 293 -2.58 6.92 8.22
CA TRP A 293 -2.67 6.74 6.77
C TRP A 293 -3.50 5.51 6.38
N ILE A 294 -4.01 5.52 5.15
CA ILE A 294 -4.44 4.32 4.44
C ILE A 294 -3.65 4.16 3.13
N ARG A 295 -3.41 2.90 2.72
CA ARG A 295 -3.05 2.56 1.33
C ARG A 295 -4.29 2.00 0.64
N LEU A 296 -4.60 2.52 -0.54
CA LEU A 296 -5.84 2.25 -1.26
C LEU A 296 -5.52 1.64 -2.64
N PRO A 297 -5.48 0.30 -2.74
CA PRO A 297 -5.48 -0.41 -4.01
C PRO A 297 -6.67 0.00 -4.88
N VAL A 298 -6.39 0.53 -6.08
CA VAL A 298 -7.38 0.87 -7.09
C VAL A 298 -7.03 0.20 -8.44
N PRO A 299 -8.02 -0.35 -9.15
CA PRO A 299 -7.78 -0.99 -10.43
C PRO A 299 -7.85 -0.02 -11.61
N TYR A 300 -7.22 -0.38 -12.74
CA TYR A 300 -7.39 0.38 -13.98
C TYR A 300 -8.85 0.43 -14.46
N TRP A 301 -9.66 -0.61 -14.19
CA TRP A 301 -11.08 -0.64 -14.57
C TRP A 301 -11.96 0.34 -13.80
N ALA A 302 -11.41 1.10 -12.83
CA ALA A 302 -12.06 2.30 -12.29
C ALA A 302 -12.23 3.42 -13.35
N ILE A 303 -11.46 3.39 -14.44
CA ILE A 303 -11.49 4.39 -15.52
C ILE A 303 -12.35 3.89 -16.70
N GLU A 304 -11.98 2.73 -17.26
CA GLU A 304 -12.56 2.10 -18.46
C GLU A 304 -12.12 0.61 -18.58
N THR A 305 -12.82 -0.17 -19.42
CA THR A 305 -12.41 -1.53 -19.86
C THR A 305 -12.32 -1.59 -21.39
N TRP A 306 -11.58 -2.57 -21.92
CA TRP A 306 -11.48 -2.82 -23.37
C TRP A 306 -12.13 -4.16 -23.75
N GLU A 307 -12.40 -4.37 -25.04
CA GLU A 307 -13.12 -5.56 -25.54
C GLU A 307 -12.46 -6.88 -25.08
N GLY A 308 -13.26 -7.73 -24.41
CA GLY A 308 -12.83 -9.02 -23.87
C GLY A 308 -12.47 -9.00 -22.37
N GLU A 309 -12.38 -7.83 -21.75
CA GLU A 309 -12.13 -7.67 -20.31
C GLU A 309 -13.46 -7.78 -19.54
N PRO A 310 -13.58 -8.67 -18.53
CA PRO A 310 -14.87 -8.99 -17.90
C PRO A 310 -15.22 -8.12 -16.69
N PHE A 311 -14.34 -7.18 -16.30
CA PHE A 311 -14.47 -6.38 -15.09
C PHE A 311 -15.66 -5.41 -15.15
N LEU A 312 -16.14 -4.99 -13.98
CA LEU A 312 -17.19 -3.98 -13.89
C LEU A 312 -16.62 -2.59 -14.10
N GLU A 313 -16.67 -2.14 -15.36
CA GLU A 313 -16.19 -0.82 -15.76
C GLU A 313 -16.74 0.32 -14.90
N ARG A 314 -15.82 1.14 -14.36
CA ARG A 314 -16.03 2.49 -13.82
C ARG A 314 -16.93 2.62 -12.58
N VAL A 315 -17.64 1.57 -12.17
CA VAL A 315 -18.57 1.61 -11.02
C VAL A 315 -17.84 1.77 -9.69
N CYS A 316 -16.65 1.18 -9.50
CA CYS A 316 -15.90 1.27 -8.24
C CYS A 316 -15.43 2.71 -7.93
N TRP A 317 -15.27 3.58 -8.92
CA TRP A 317 -14.79 4.96 -8.72
C TRP A 317 -15.67 5.78 -7.76
N LYS A 318 -17.00 5.62 -7.79
CA LYS A 318 -17.90 6.34 -6.86
C LYS A 318 -17.73 5.91 -5.39
N TYR A 319 -17.05 4.79 -5.14
CA TYR A 319 -16.69 4.31 -3.81
C TYR A 319 -15.27 4.72 -3.43
N ILE A 320 -14.35 4.82 -4.40
CA ILE A 320 -13.03 5.44 -4.22
C ILE A 320 -13.21 6.91 -3.77
N LEU A 321 -14.12 7.67 -4.41
CA LEU A 321 -14.49 9.01 -3.95
C LEU A 321 -15.04 9.01 -2.50
N ARG A 322 -15.92 8.07 -2.17
CA ARG A 322 -16.46 7.91 -0.81
C ARG A 322 -15.36 7.61 0.22
N ALA A 323 -14.34 6.84 -0.17
CA ALA A 323 -13.15 6.60 0.63
C ALA A 323 -12.32 7.89 0.83
N PHE A 324 -12.27 8.77 -0.17
CA PHE A 324 -11.63 10.10 -0.04
C PHE A 324 -12.41 11.00 0.93
N ASP A 325 -13.74 11.01 0.86
CA ASP A 325 -14.60 11.75 1.78
C ASP A 325 -14.41 11.28 3.23
N TRP A 326 -14.42 9.98 3.47
CA TRP A 326 -14.19 9.39 4.79
C TRP A 326 -12.75 9.63 5.29
N ALA A 327 -11.73 9.43 4.45
CA ALA A 327 -10.34 9.71 4.81
C ALA A 327 -10.16 11.17 5.26
N ARG A 328 -10.72 12.11 4.49
CA ARG A 328 -10.72 13.54 4.83
C ARG A 328 -11.42 13.81 6.15
N LYS A 329 -12.64 13.28 6.31
CA LYS A 329 -13.46 13.46 7.52
C LYS A 329 -12.73 13.08 8.79
N TYR A 330 -11.90 12.04 8.77
CA TYR A 330 -11.12 11.56 9.91
C TYR A 330 -9.63 11.95 9.91
N GLY A 331 -9.19 12.78 8.96
CA GLY A 331 -7.81 13.29 8.88
C GLY A 331 -6.77 12.29 8.37
N LEU A 332 -7.20 11.13 7.85
CA LEU A 332 -6.31 10.07 7.35
C LEU A 332 -5.74 10.46 5.98
N ARG A 333 -4.42 10.36 5.81
CA ARG A 333 -3.77 10.56 4.50
C ARG A 333 -3.85 9.32 3.63
N ILE A 334 -3.86 9.50 2.31
CA ILE A 334 -4.00 8.42 1.35
C ILE A 334 -2.71 8.22 0.56
N TYR A 335 -2.19 6.99 0.59
CA TYR A 335 -1.40 6.42 -0.49
C TYR A 335 -2.38 5.75 -1.46
N LEU A 336 -2.60 6.37 -2.62
CA LEU A 336 -3.39 5.78 -3.69
C LEU A 336 -2.49 4.86 -4.52
N ASP A 337 -2.93 3.64 -4.86
CA ASP A 337 -2.07 2.64 -5.49
C ASP A 337 -2.72 2.04 -6.73
N LEU A 338 -2.10 2.21 -7.91
CA LEU A 338 -2.57 1.57 -9.15
C LEU A 338 -2.17 0.09 -9.14
N HIS A 339 -3.03 -0.71 -8.51
CA HIS A 339 -2.74 -2.08 -8.12
C HIS A 339 -2.81 -3.07 -9.30
N THR A 340 -3.54 -2.71 -10.37
CA THR A 340 -3.74 -3.55 -11.56
C THR A 340 -3.47 -2.77 -12.84
N VAL A 341 -2.80 -3.39 -13.80
CA VAL A 341 -2.51 -2.79 -15.12
C VAL A 341 -2.81 -3.76 -16.28
N PRO A 342 -3.18 -3.26 -17.47
CA PRO A 342 -3.43 -4.09 -18.65
C PRO A 342 -2.30 -5.07 -18.96
N GLY A 343 -2.66 -6.34 -19.19
CA GLY A 343 -1.71 -7.42 -19.47
C GLY A 343 -1.09 -8.08 -18.23
N SER A 344 -1.35 -7.58 -17.02
CA SER A 344 -0.73 -7.99 -15.74
C SER A 344 0.78 -7.78 -15.65
N GLN A 345 1.22 -7.26 -14.50
CA GLN A 345 2.60 -6.94 -14.17
C GLN A 345 3.35 -8.02 -13.36
N ASN A 346 2.63 -8.95 -12.71
CA ASN A 346 3.20 -10.07 -11.95
C ASN A 346 2.58 -11.45 -12.25
N GLY A 347 1.41 -11.50 -12.89
CA GLY A 347 0.67 -12.75 -13.12
C GLY A 347 0.04 -13.34 -11.86
N TYR A 348 -0.02 -12.59 -10.75
CA TYR A 348 -0.71 -12.97 -9.52
C TYR A 348 -2.18 -12.51 -9.56
N ASN A 349 -3.05 -13.14 -8.75
CA ASN A 349 -4.50 -12.90 -8.77
C ASN A 349 -4.90 -11.45 -8.41
N HIS A 350 -4.22 -10.80 -7.47
CA HIS A 350 -4.42 -9.39 -7.11
C HIS A 350 -4.02 -8.40 -8.23
N SER A 351 -3.38 -8.81 -9.33
CA SER A 351 -3.29 -7.97 -10.54
C SER A 351 -4.59 -7.93 -11.36
N GLY A 352 -5.68 -8.48 -10.81
CA GLY A 352 -6.97 -8.70 -11.46
C GLY A 352 -7.04 -9.98 -12.27
N LYS A 353 -5.91 -10.48 -12.78
CA LYS A 353 -5.85 -11.68 -13.61
C LYS A 353 -4.57 -12.51 -13.39
N LEU A 354 -4.75 -13.75 -12.93
CA LEU A 354 -3.72 -14.75 -12.72
C LEU A 354 -3.12 -15.23 -14.06
N GLY A 355 -1.86 -15.67 -14.00
CA GLY A 355 -1.17 -16.44 -15.04
C GLY A 355 0.01 -15.70 -15.70
N GLN A 356 -0.26 -14.97 -16.78
CA GLN A 356 0.79 -14.45 -17.65
C GLN A 356 1.04 -12.95 -17.47
N ILE A 357 2.32 -12.57 -17.41
CA ILE A 357 2.77 -11.17 -17.49
C ILE A 357 2.91 -10.75 -18.96
N ASN A 358 2.19 -9.71 -19.36
CA ASN A 358 2.24 -9.09 -20.68
C ASN A 358 2.30 -7.55 -20.60
N PHE A 359 2.51 -6.98 -19.41
CA PHE A 359 2.92 -5.58 -19.20
C PHE A 359 4.45 -5.48 -19.26
N MET A 360 5.00 -4.58 -20.08
CA MET A 360 6.45 -4.39 -20.29
C MET A 360 7.25 -5.67 -20.65
N LYS A 361 6.56 -6.72 -21.08
CA LYS A 361 7.07 -8.03 -21.48
C LYS A 361 6.20 -8.58 -22.60
N GLY A 362 6.80 -9.34 -23.52
CA GLY A 362 6.12 -9.94 -24.66
C GLY A 362 5.66 -8.93 -25.71
N VAL A 363 5.03 -9.45 -26.76
CA VAL A 363 4.60 -8.71 -27.97
C VAL A 363 3.69 -7.52 -27.63
N MET A 364 2.74 -7.68 -26.72
CA MET A 364 1.85 -6.58 -26.33
C MET A 364 2.43 -5.68 -25.22
N GLY A 365 3.66 -5.94 -24.75
CA GLY A 365 4.28 -5.27 -23.61
C GLY A 365 4.31 -3.75 -23.69
N LEU A 366 4.70 -3.20 -24.84
CA LEU A 366 4.76 -1.76 -25.06
C LEU A 366 3.37 -1.12 -25.20
N ALA A 367 2.44 -1.77 -25.92
CA ALA A 367 1.07 -1.29 -26.07
C ALA A 367 0.34 -1.26 -24.71
N ASN A 368 0.45 -2.32 -23.91
CA ASN A 368 -0.10 -2.39 -22.56
C ASN A 368 0.47 -1.29 -21.64
N ALA A 369 1.77 -1.03 -21.73
CA ALA A 369 2.41 0.06 -20.99
C ALA A 369 1.95 1.46 -21.46
N GLN A 370 1.79 1.68 -22.77
CA GLN A 370 1.22 2.92 -23.32
C GLN A 370 -0.22 3.17 -22.86
N ARG A 371 -1.05 2.12 -22.79
CA ARG A 371 -2.39 2.20 -22.18
C ARG A 371 -2.29 2.55 -20.69
N THR A 372 -1.36 1.93 -19.96
CA THR A 372 -1.10 2.20 -18.54
C THR A 372 -0.68 3.65 -18.28
N LEU A 373 0.18 4.25 -19.12
CA LEU A 373 0.55 5.67 -19.03
C LEU A 373 -0.67 6.61 -19.14
N SER A 374 -1.69 6.23 -19.91
CA SER A 374 -2.93 7.01 -19.97
C SER A 374 -3.67 6.97 -18.64
N TYR A 375 -3.70 5.82 -17.95
CA TYR A 375 -4.37 5.67 -16.65
C TYR A 375 -3.61 6.36 -15.52
N ILE A 376 -2.28 6.23 -15.49
CA ILE A 376 -1.41 7.00 -14.57
C ILE A 376 -1.64 8.50 -14.76
N ARG A 377 -1.73 8.98 -16.01
CA ARG A 377 -2.02 10.39 -16.33
C ARG A 377 -3.38 10.84 -15.83
N ILE A 378 -4.45 10.08 -16.13
CA ILE A 378 -5.83 10.39 -15.71
C ILE A 378 -5.95 10.44 -14.18
N ILE A 379 -5.30 9.52 -13.46
CA ILE A 379 -5.30 9.51 -11.99
C ILE A 379 -4.51 10.71 -11.45
N THR A 380 -3.29 10.96 -11.97
CA THR A 380 -2.44 12.10 -11.57
C THR A 380 -3.18 13.44 -11.77
N GLU A 381 -3.85 13.61 -12.91
CA GLU A 381 -4.64 14.80 -13.26
C GLU A 381 -5.82 15.02 -12.31
N PHE A 382 -6.45 13.95 -11.82
CA PHE A 382 -7.50 14.05 -10.83
C PHE A 382 -6.95 14.41 -9.44
N ILE A 383 -5.94 13.68 -8.95
CA ILE A 383 -5.48 13.81 -7.55
C ILE A 383 -4.60 15.04 -7.29
N SER A 384 -4.09 15.69 -8.35
CA SER A 384 -3.25 16.90 -8.23
C SER A 384 -4.04 18.21 -8.19
N GLN A 385 -5.37 18.15 -8.31
CA GLN A 385 -6.26 19.30 -8.08
C GLN A 385 -6.16 19.78 -6.61
N GLU A 386 -6.47 21.05 -6.35
CA GLU A 386 -6.33 21.63 -5.00
C GLU A 386 -7.21 20.92 -3.97
N GLU A 387 -8.37 20.43 -4.40
CA GLU A 387 -9.31 19.65 -3.60
C GLU A 387 -8.69 18.33 -3.05
N TYR A 388 -7.73 17.70 -3.75
CA TYR A 388 -7.24 16.35 -3.45
C TYR A 388 -5.75 16.25 -3.09
N ARG A 389 -4.88 17.17 -3.55
CA ARG A 389 -3.41 17.05 -3.42
C ARG A 389 -2.91 16.88 -1.98
N ASP A 390 -3.59 17.50 -1.01
CA ASP A 390 -3.20 17.47 0.42
C ASP A 390 -3.75 16.22 1.14
N LEU A 391 -4.79 15.58 0.58
CA LEU A 391 -5.34 14.31 1.05
C LEU A 391 -4.58 13.10 0.49
N ILE A 392 -4.11 13.19 -0.76
CA ILE A 392 -3.48 12.10 -1.53
C ILE A 392 -2.02 12.46 -1.87
N PRO A 393 -1.12 12.57 -0.87
CA PRO A 393 0.27 12.97 -1.09
C PRO A 393 1.18 11.88 -1.68
N LEU A 394 0.77 10.59 -1.68
CA LEU A 394 1.48 9.49 -2.34
C LEU A 394 0.62 8.86 -3.44
N PHE A 395 1.22 8.60 -4.61
CA PHE A 395 0.63 7.80 -5.69
C PHE A 395 1.60 6.70 -6.15
N GLY A 396 1.23 5.44 -5.98
CA GLY A 396 1.91 4.26 -6.52
C GLY A 396 1.47 4.02 -7.95
N ILE A 397 2.41 4.10 -8.89
CA ILE A 397 2.08 4.10 -10.33
C ILE A 397 1.89 2.71 -10.94
N VAL A 398 2.50 1.67 -10.35
CA VAL A 398 2.22 0.25 -10.61
C VAL A 398 2.61 -0.56 -9.38
N ASN A 399 1.68 -1.33 -8.79
CA ASN A 399 2.00 -2.26 -7.71
C ASN A 399 2.81 -3.47 -8.20
N GLU A 400 3.74 -3.99 -7.39
CA GLU A 400 4.36 -5.32 -7.55
C GLU A 400 4.75 -5.75 -9.00
N VAL A 401 5.47 -4.92 -9.77
CA VAL A 401 6.00 -5.37 -11.07
C VAL A 401 7.00 -6.53 -10.85
N PHE A 402 6.80 -7.71 -11.44
CA PHE A 402 7.74 -8.83 -11.28
C PHE A 402 8.98 -8.64 -12.17
N VAL A 403 9.94 -7.86 -11.67
CA VAL A 403 11.13 -7.44 -12.43
C VAL A 403 12.02 -8.62 -12.83
N GLY A 404 11.95 -9.75 -12.13
CA GLY A 404 12.57 -11.03 -12.54
C GLY A 404 12.10 -11.57 -13.91
N GLN A 405 10.93 -11.15 -14.42
CA GLN A 405 10.49 -11.42 -15.80
C GLN A 405 10.49 -10.18 -16.71
N VAL A 406 10.33 -8.97 -16.17
CA VAL A 406 10.27 -7.74 -16.98
C VAL A 406 11.68 -7.22 -17.34
N GLY A 407 12.62 -7.24 -16.39
CA GLY A 407 13.96 -6.67 -16.52
C GLY A 407 14.06 -5.24 -15.97
N GLN A 408 15.10 -4.95 -15.18
CA GLN A 408 15.19 -3.68 -14.42
C GLN A 408 15.39 -2.45 -15.32
N ASP A 409 16.23 -2.53 -16.35
CA ASP A 409 16.44 -1.42 -17.31
C ASP A 409 15.17 -1.14 -18.14
N ILE A 410 14.43 -2.19 -18.47
CA ILE A 410 13.18 -2.15 -19.23
C ILE A 410 12.11 -1.42 -18.43
N ILE A 411 11.88 -1.79 -17.17
CA ILE A 411 10.91 -1.09 -16.32
C ILE A 411 11.39 0.31 -15.93
N THR A 412 12.70 0.54 -15.75
CA THR A 412 13.26 1.88 -15.50
C THR A 412 12.93 2.83 -16.65
N SER A 413 12.95 2.35 -17.91
CA SER A 413 12.57 3.14 -19.08
C SER A 413 11.09 3.58 -19.07
N PHE A 414 10.20 2.72 -18.56
CA PHE A 414 8.80 3.08 -18.32
C PHE A 414 8.63 4.06 -17.14
N TYR A 415 9.37 3.86 -16.05
CA TYR A 415 9.31 4.76 -14.89
C TYR A 415 9.87 6.16 -15.19
N VAL A 416 10.90 6.28 -16.05
CA VAL A 416 11.40 7.57 -16.54
C VAL A 416 10.33 8.29 -17.38
N GLU A 417 9.71 7.63 -18.37
CA GLU A 417 8.59 8.21 -19.15
C GLU A 417 7.41 8.62 -18.26
N ALA A 418 7.01 7.75 -17.31
CA ALA A 418 5.92 8.05 -16.39
C ALA A 418 6.23 9.30 -15.55
N MET A 419 7.45 9.45 -15.04
CA MET A 419 7.87 10.62 -14.28
C MET A 419 8.02 11.87 -15.15
N GLU A 420 8.50 11.76 -16.40
CA GLU A 420 8.53 12.90 -17.34
C GLU A 420 7.10 13.35 -17.67
N MET A 421 6.18 12.44 -17.96
CA MET A 421 4.77 12.77 -18.19
C MET A 421 4.14 13.43 -16.95
N ILE A 422 4.30 12.84 -15.76
CA ILE A 422 3.75 13.37 -14.50
C ILE A 422 4.29 14.77 -14.19
N ARG A 423 5.59 15.01 -14.33
CA ARG A 423 6.23 16.26 -13.88
C ARG A 423 6.25 17.35 -14.97
N ASN A 424 6.44 17.00 -16.24
CA ASN A 424 6.42 17.97 -17.35
C ASN A 424 4.99 18.33 -17.80
N ASN A 425 4.09 17.35 -17.87
CA ASN A 425 2.79 17.53 -18.55
C ASN A 425 1.61 17.71 -17.58
N VAL A 426 1.69 17.27 -16.33
CA VAL A 426 0.57 17.34 -15.37
C VAL A 426 0.87 18.23 -14.16
N THR A 427 1.83 17.82 -13.32
CA THR A 427 1.94 18.31 -11.95
C THR A 427 2.89 19.48 -11.76
N GLY A 428 3.92 19.62 -12.62
CA GLY A 428 5.09 20.44 -12.31
C GLY A 428 6.08 19.72 -11.38
N TYR A 429 7.05 20.48 -10.86
CA TYR A 429 8.18 19.95 -10.07
C TYR A 429 8.32 20.71 -8.74
N GLY A 430 8.87 20.06 -7.71
CA GLY A 430 9.11 20.63 -6.39
C GLY A 430 7.92 20.50 -5.44
N ALA A 431 8.10 20.90 -4.17
CA ALA A 431 7.09 20.75 -3.14
C ALA A 431 5.76 21.46 -3.48
N GLY A 432 4.63 20.83 -3.18
CA GLY A 432 3.27 21.32 -3.48
C GLY A 432 2.73 21.00 -4.89
N ASN A 433 3.60 20.59 -5.83
CA ASN A 433 3.23 20.34 -7.22
C ASN A 433 2.84 18.86 -7.44
N GLY A 434 1.61 18.49 -7.07
CA GLY A 434 1.09 17.11 -7.12
C GLY A 434 1.72 16.14 -6.11
N PRO A 435 1.44 14.84 -6.21
CA PRO A 435 1.91 13.83 -5.25
C PRO A 435 3.39 13.46 -5.40
N PHE A 436 3.95 12.86 -4.36
CA PHE A 436 5.13 12.00 -4.46
C PHE A 436 4.76 10.73 -5.23
N ILE A 437 5.65 10.28 -6.11
CA ILE A 437 5.44 9.05 -6.88
C ILE A 437 6.16 7.89 -6.20
N THR A 438 5.43 6.81 -6.03
CA THR A 438 5.86 5.60 -5.32
C THR A 438 6.07 4.46 -6.32
N ILE A 439 7.15 3.73 -6.17
CA ILE A 439 7.56 2.64 -7.05
C ILE A 439 7.93 1.42 -6.22
N HIS A 440 7.31 0.26 -6.51
CA HIS A 440 7.62 -1.00 -5.84
C HIS A 440 9.01 -1.54 -6.23
N ASP A 441 9.72 -2.15 -5.27
CA ASP A 441 11.09 -2.66 -5.38
C ASP A 441 11.30 -3.82 -6.38
N GLY A 442 10.24 -4.25 -7.06
CA GLY A 442 10.27 -5.29 -8.07
C GLY A 442 10.64 -6.69 -7.57
N PHE A 443 10.52 -6.94 -6.26
CA PHE A 443 11.01 -8.13 -5.55
C PHE A 443 12.55 -8.28 -5.57
N LEU A 444 13.28 -7.18 -5.72
CA LEU A 444 14.75 -7.18 -5.76
C LEU A 444 15.41 -6.79 -4.43
N GLY A 445 14.66 -6.27 -3.46
CA GLY A 445 15.18 -5.67 -2.23
C GLY A 445 15.78 -4.28 -2.43
N THR A 446 15.80 -3.48 -1.36
CA THR A 446 16.28 -2.09 -1.36
C THR A 446 17.67 -1.89 -1.99
N ASN A 447 18.57 -2.88 -1.84
CA ASN A 447 19.92 -2.84 -2.38
C ASN A 447 19.98 -2.72 -3.92
N ALA A 448 18.99 -3.23 -4.65
CA ALA A 448 18.93 -3.13 -6.12
C ALA A 448 18.58 -1.71 -6.62
N TRP A 449 18.12 -0.84 -5.72
CA TRP A 449 17.68 0.53 -6.03
C TRP A 449 18.61 1.59 -5.42
N LYS A 450 19.74 1.18 -4.82
CA LYS A 450 20.76 2.07 -4.28
C LYS A 450 21.23 3.10 -5.32
N ASN A 451 21.04 4.39 -5.03
CA ASN A 451 21.30 5.54 -5.90
C ASN A 451 20.56 5.52 -7.26
N TRP A 452 19.52 4.69 -7.42
CA TRP A 452 18.72 4.61 -8.64
C TRP A 452 17.86 5.87 -8.85
N MET A 453 17.76 6.33 -10.10
CA MET A 453 17.09 7.57 -10.51
C MET A 453 17.40 8.83 -9.63
N ASN A 454 18.58 8.88 -9.00
CA ASN A 454 18.97 9.96 -8.11
C ASN A 454 18.88 11.35 -8.80
N GLY A 455 18.37 12.35 -8.06
CA GLY A 455 18.03 13.68 -8.56
C GLY A 455 16.57 13.83 -9.05
N THR A 456 15.81 12.74 -9.19
CA THR A 456 14.38 12.77 -9.56
C THR A 456 13.52 13.40 -8.43
N ASP A 457 12.50 14.16 -8.82
CA ASP A 457 11.65 14.94 -7.90
C ASP A 457 10.52 14.13 -7.25
N ARG A 458 10.62 13.97 -5.92
CA ARG A 458 9.64 13.32 -5.02
C ARG A 458 9.31 11.91 -5.46
N LEU A 459 10.31 11.06 -5.36
CA LEU A 459 10.30 9.63 -5.66
C LEU A 459 10.44 8.84 -4.36
N VAL A 460 9.62 7.80 -4.18
CA VAL A 460 9.54 6.94 -2.99
C VAL A 460 9.74 5.48 -3.41
N LEU A 461 10.54 4.73 -2.65
CA LEU A 461 10.67 3.28 -2.80
C LEU A 461 9.66 2.59 -1.89
N ASP A 462 8.91 1.65 -2.45
CA ASP A 462 8.02 0.76 -1.70
C ASP A 462 8.57 -0.67 -1.73
N MET A 463 8.61 -1.34 -0.58
CA MET A 463 9.05 -2.72 -0.41
C MET A 463 8.00 -3.49 0.38
N HIS A 464 7.73 -4.74 -0.02
CA HIS A 464 6.74 -5.60 0.64
C HIS A 464 7.40 -6.73 1.48
N PRO A 465 7.88 -6.47 2.71
CA PRO A 465 8.50 -7.49 3.56
C PRO A 465 7.48 -8.51 4.13
N TYR A 466 7.61 -9.76 3.69
CA TYR A 466 6.85 -10.91 4.22
C TYR A 466 7.77 -12.09 4.56
N PHE A 467 7.58 -12.71 5.74
CA PHE A 467 8.16 -14.03 6.04
C PHE A 467 7.36 -15.18 5.42
N ALA A 468 6.04 -15.02 5.25
CA ALA A 468 5.15 -16.07 4.74
C ALA A 468 5.58 -16.72 3.41
N PHE A 469 6.35 -16.01 2.59
CA PHE A 469 6.73 -16.41 1.23
C PHE A 469 8.26 -16.52 1.01
N ASP A 470 9.08 -16.32 2.04
CA ASP A 470 10.56 -16.15 1.96
C ASP A 470 11.36 -17.42 1.55
N GLY A 471 10.66 -18.48 1.16
CA GLY A 471 11.22 -19.79 0.78
C GLY A 471 11.71 -20.64 1.96
N GLN A 472 11.62 -20.16 3.20
CA GLN A 472 12.07 -20.91 4.38
C GLN A 472 10.97 -21.83 4.95
N PRO A 473 11.31 -22.87 5.75
CA PRO A 473 10.33 -23.79 6.30
C PRO A 473 9.39 -23.18 7.36
N ASN A 474 9.85 -22.14 8.05
CA ASN A 474 9.14 -21.31 9.03
C ASN A 474 8.36 -22.06 10.12
N THR A 475 8.97 -23.14 10.64
CA THR A 475 8.41 -24.07 11.63
C THR A 475 8.65 -23.70 13.09
N GLU A 476 9.37 -22.62 13.41
CA GLU A 476 9.69 -22.27 14.80
C GLU A 476 8.46 -21.74 15.56
N PRO A 477 8.25 -22.13 16.83
CA PRO A 477 7.03 -21.80 17.54
C PRO A 477 6.99 -20.33 18.01
N VAL A 478 5.83 -19.70 17.84
CA VAL A 478 5.56 -18.33 18.34
C VAL A 478 5.24 -18.31 19.84
N ALA A 479 4.50 -19.31 20.32
CA ALA A 479 3.99 -19.39 21.69
C ALA A 479 5.05 -19.91 22.72
N VAL A 480 6.26 -19.36 22.66
CA VAL A 480 7.39 -19.65 23.57
C VAL A 480 8.09 -18.33 23.97
N PRO A 481 8.90 -18.30 25.05
CA PRO A 481 9.64 -17.11 25.43
C PRO A 481 10.48 -16.53 24.29
N GLU A 482 10.45 -15.21 24.14
CA GLU A 482 11.22 -14.45 23.15
C GLU A 482 12.74 -14.71 23.30
N GLN A 483 13.46 -14.74 22.18
CA GLN A 483 14.89 -15.04 22.13
C GLN A 483 15.68 -13.86 21.59
N GLY A 484 16.69 -13.44 22.35
CA GLY A 484 17.54 -12.29 22.03
C GLY A 484 18.50 -11.95 23.18
N MET A 485 19.35 -10.95 22.98
CA MET A 485 20.44 -10.63 23.93
C MET A 485 19.99 -9.85 25.18
N LEU A 486 18.86 -9.15 25.11
CA LEU A 486 18.39 -8.20 26.14
C LEU A 486 16.88 -8.33 26.45
N VAL A 487 16.30 -9.50 26.16
CA VAL A 487 14.86 -9.80 26.32
C VAL A 487 14.40 -9.61 27.78
N ALA A 488 13.23 -9.01 27.96
CA ALA A 488 12.61 -8.82 29.27
C ALA A 488 11.92 -10.09 29.80
N ASP A 489 11.99 -10.33 31.12
CA ASP A 489 11.36 -11.47 31.78
C ASP A 489 9.85 -11.56 31.46
N GLY A 490 9.46 -12.60 30.71
CA GLY A 490 8.06 -12.90 30.37
C GLY A 490 7.62 -12.57 28.94
N ALA A 491 8.46 -11.92 28.13
CA ALA A 491 8.15 -11.70 26.72
C ALA A 491 8.07 -13.02 25.93
N SER A 492 7.21 -13.08 24.92
CA SER A 492 6.94 -14.25 24.08
C SER A 492 7.18 -13.94 22.60
N GLY A 493 7.26 -14.95 21.74
CA GLY A 493 7.45 -14.80 20.29
C GLY A 493 8.55 -15.68 19.69
N GLY A 494 9.33 -16.37 20.53
CA GLY A 494 10.45 -17.19 20.06
C GLY A 494 11.52 -16.39 19.32
N VAL A 495 11.99 -16.92 18.19
CA VAL A 495 12.99 -16.28 17.32
C VAL A 495 12.45 -15.09 16.51
N TRP A 496 11.14 -15.06 16.27
CA TRP A 496 10.52 -14.22 15.26
C TRP A 496 10.75 -12.70 15.44
N PRO A 497 10.64 -12.12 16.64
CA PRO A 497 10.90 -10.71 16.85
C PRO A 497 12.36 -10.32 16.52
N GLN A 498 13.34 -11.11 16.98
CA GLN A 498 14.75 -10.85 16.68
C GLN A 498 15.06 -11.06 15.20
N GLN A 499 14.41 -12.03 14.54
CA GLN A 499 14.54 -12.26 13.10
C GLN A 499 14.01 -11.09 12.27
N ALA A 500 12.83 -10.53 12.59
CA ALA A 500 12.28 -9.36 11.89
C ALA A 500 13.26 -8.16 11.93
N CYS A 501 13.72 -7.79 13.12
CA CYS A 501 14.73 -6.75 13.32
C CYS A 501 16.04 -7.04 12.60
N SER A 502 16.45 -8.32 12.52
CA SER A 502 17.70 -8.75 11.88
C SER A 502 17.58 -8.96 10.36
N ALA A 503 16.37 -8.88 9.79
CA ALA A 503 16.11 -9.05 8.36
C ALA A 503 15.90 -7.69 7.67
N TRP A 504 15.17 -6.77 8.32
CA TRP A 504 14.66 -5.58 7.66
C TRP A 504 15.32 -4.27 8.10
N ARG A 505 15.54 -4.04 9.42
CA ARG A 505 16.04 -2.75 9.95
C ARG A 505 17.20 -2.17 9.16
N ASP A 506 18.33 -2.89 9.12
CA ASP A 506 19.54 -2.34 8.48
C ASP A 506 19.35 -2.11 6.97
N ASN A 507 18.47 -2.87 6.31
CA ASN A 507 18.15 -2.68 4.88
C ASN A 507 17.23 -1.47 4.64
N PHE A 508 16.30 -1.18 5.56
CA PHE A 508 15.44 0.01 5.50
C PHE A 508 16.24 1.27 5.84
N ASN A 509 16.94 1.31 6.98
CA ASN A 509 17.69 2.48 7.44
C ASN A 509 18.81 2.88 6.45
N VAL A 510 19.46 1.91 5.80
CA VAL A 510 20.39 2.16 4.69
C VAL A 510 19.65 2.73 3.46
N SER A 511 18.48 2.19 3.09
CA SER A 511 17.71 2.69 1.94
C SER A 511 17.22 4.13 2.13
N GLN A 512 16.83 4.52 3.34
CA GLN A 512 16.50 5.93 3.67
C GLN A 512 17.67 6.90 3.36
N THR A 513 18.92 6.41 3.32
CA THR A 513 20.10 7.19 2.95
C THR A 513 20.51 7.01 1.48
N ASP A 514 20.51 5.77 0.98
CA ASP A 514 21.02 5.39 -0.35
C ASP A 514 20.02 5.58 -1.50
N PHE A 515 18.72 5.52 -1.22
CA PHE A 515 17.64 5.80 -2.17
C PHE A 515 16.99 7.15 -1.85
N GLY A 516 16.63 7.35 -0.58
CA GLY A 516 15.73 8.40 -0.13
C GLY A 516 14.50 7.80 0.56
N VAL A 517 13.38 8.51 0.56
CA VAL A 517 12.15 8.09 1.25
C VAL A 517 11.77 6.66 0.85
N THR A 518 11.79 5.76 1.82
CA THR A 518 11.48 4.34 1.70
C THR A 518 10.35 3.97 2.66
N ILE A 519 9.39 3.17 2.19
CA ILE A 519 8.22 2.72 2.96
C ILE A 519 8.04 1.20 2.84
N ALA A 520 7.31 0.62 3.78
CA ALA A 520 6.76 -0.73 3.69
C ALA A 520 5.25 -0.65 3.39
N GLY A 521 4.90 -0.57 2.10
CA GLY A 521 3.53 -0.49 1.60
C GLY A 521 2.70 -1.74 1.86
N GLU A 522 3.34 -2.89 2.10
CA GLU A 522 2.68 -4.10 2.57
C GLU A 522 3.56 -4.93 3.50
N PHE A 523 2.97 -5.44 4.57
CA PHE A 523 3.54 -6.46 5.46
C PHE A 523 2.41 -7.06 6.31
N SER A 524 2.58 -8.23 6.91
CA SER A 524 1.54 -8.85 7.74
C SER A 524 2.11 -9.58 8.96
N ASN A 525 1.23 -10.14 9.80
CA ASN A 525 1.62 -10.93 10.97
C ASN A 525 2.00 -12.38 10.60
N ALA A 526 2.10 -12.69 9.31
CA ALA A 526 2.24 -14.05 8.80
C ALA A 526 3.71 -14.47 8.68
N ILE A 527 4.14 -15.33 9.61
CA ILE A 527 5.43 -16.03 9.54
C ILE A 527 5.44 -17.19 8.50
N ASN A 528 4.27 -17.67 8.08
CA ASN A 528 4.09 -18.75 7.12
C ASN A 528 2.81 -18.53 6.29
N ASP A 529 2.64 -19.29 5.20
CA ASP A 529 1.51 -19.15 4.27
C ASP A 529 0.25 -19.93 4.68
N CYS A 530 0.05 -20.20 5.97
CA CYS A 530 -1.15 -20.84 6.47
C CYS A 530 -2.37 -19.90 6.44
N GLY A 531 -3.36 -20.27 5.65
CA GLY A 531 -4.69 -19.66 5.63
C GLY A 531 -5.53 -20.18 4.47
N LEU A 532 -6.82 -19.90 4.47
CA LEU A 532 -7.68 -20.19 3.33
C LEU A 532 -7.25 -19.34 2.13
N PHE A 533 -6.90 -19.99 1.02
CA PHE A 533 -6.59 -19.36 -0.28
C PHE A 533 -5.42 -18.34 -0.29
N ILE A 534 -4.51 -18.37 0.69
CA ILE A 534 -3.31 -17.48 0.72
C ILE A 534 -2.50 -17.62 -0.58
N ASN A 535 -2.28 -18.85 -1.05
CA ASN A 535 -1.61 -19.13 -2.33
C ASN A 535 -2.56 -19.10 -3.55
N GLY A 536 -3.79 -18.58 -3.41
CA GLY A 536 -4.87 -18.66 -4.40
C GLY A 536 -5.79 -19.88 -4.24
N VAL A 537 -6.94 -19.85 -4.93
CA VAL A 537 -8.07 -20.79 -4.71
C VAL A 537 -7.71 -22.27 -4.88
N SER A 538 -6.89 -22.58 -5.88
CA SER A 538 -6.53 -23.97 -6.24
C SER A 538 -5.33 -24.53 -5.46
N ASN A 539 -4.73 -23.75 -4.56
CA ASN A 539 -3.44 -24.05 -3.93
C ASN A 539 -3.56 -24.19 -2.41
N GLY A 540 -2.87 -25.18 -1.85
CA GLY A 540 -2.68 -25.30 -0.40
C GLY A 540 -1.57 -24.40 0.12
N ALA A 541 -1.39 -24.38 1.45
CA ALA A 541 -0.18 -23.83 2.06
C ALA A 541 1.06 -24.64 1.65
N SER A 542 2.22 -23.97 1.60
CA SER A 542 3.53 -24.57 1.34
C SER A 542 4.23 -24.95 2.63
N TYR A 543 3.85 -24.31 3.73
CA TYR A 543 4.22 -24.68 5.08
C TYR A 543 3.99 -26.18 5.31
N SER A 544 5.06 -26.87 5.69
CA SER A 544 5.08 -28.34 5.82
C SER A 544 4.58 -28.87 7.17
N GLY A 545 4.30 -27.98 8.12
CA GLY A 545 3.72 -28.30 9.42
C GLY A 545 2.19 -28.31 9.42
N ASP A 546 1.60 -28.38 10.61
CA ASP A 546 0.16 -28.25 10.79
C ASP A 546 -0.26 -26.76 10.72
N CYS A 547 -1.17 -26.42 9.80
CA CYS A 547 -1.75 -25.08 9.70
C CYS A 547 -2.91 -24.83 10.67
N THR A 548 -3.48 -25.86 11.30
CA THR A 548 -4.61 -25.73 12.23
C THR A 548 -4.35 -24.69 13.34
N PRO A 549 -3.17 -24.67 14.01
CA PRO A 549 -2.85 -23.64 14.99
C PRO A 549 -2.80 -22.21 14.43
N PHE A 550 -2.54 -22.01 13.14
CA PHE A 550 -2.45 -20.68 12.52
C PHE A 550 -3.79 -20.19 11.97
N ILE A 551 -4.79 -21.07 11.85
CA ILE A 551 -6.13 -20.76 11.31
C ILE A 551 -7.16 -20.66 12.44
N GLU A 552 -7.11 -21.53 13.46
CA GLU A 552 -8.06 -21.54 14.58
C GLU A 552 -7.73 -20.47 15.65
N TRP A 553 -7.78 -19.19 15.27
CA TRP A 553 -7.47 -18.06 16.15
C TRP A 553 -8.37 -17.96 17.40
N GLU A 554 -9.60 -18.48 17.32
CA GLU A 554 -10.53 -18.60 18.46
C GLU A 554 -9.96 -19.48 19.59
N ASN A 555 -9.02 -20.38 19.28
CA ASN A 555 -8.35 -21.27 20.22
C ASN A 555 -7.01 -20.72 20.76
N TRP A 556 -6.58 -19.51 20.36
CA TRP A 556 -5.28 -18.95 20.77
C TRP A 556 -5.25 -18.57 22.24
N ASN A 557 -4.30 -19.16 22.98
CA ASN A 557 -3.98 -18.75 24.35
C ASN A 557 -3.21 -17.43 24.37
N GLN A 558 -3.08 -16.82 25.55
CA GLN A 558 -2.43 -15.51 25.70
C GLN A 558 -0.99 -15.52 25.19
N THR A 559 -0.18 -16.54 25.51
CA THR A 559 1.22 -16.68 25.07
C THR A 559 1.38 -16.68 23.54
N MET A 560 0.41 -17.24 22.80
CA MET A 560 0.40 -17.21 21.34
C MET A 560 0.06 -15.80 20.81
N LYS A 561 -0.88 -15.11 21.44
CA LYS A 561 -1.27 -13.73 21.10
C LYS A 561 -0.14 -12.74 21.42
N ASP A 562 0.47 -12.88 22.60
CA ASP A 562 1.65 -12.12 23.03
C ASP A 562 2.80 -12.31 22.05
N GLY A 563 3.10 -13.56 21.66
CA GLY A 563 4.19 -13.84 20.73
C GLY A 563 3.99 -13.24 19.34
N PHE A 564 2.75 -13.22 18.83
CA PHE A 564 2.43 -12.50 17.60
C PHE A 564 2.49 -10.98 17.79
N ARG A 565 2.07 -10.44 18.94
CA ARG A 565 2.18 -9.00 19.24
C ARG A 565 3.65 -8.55 19.29
N GLU A 566 4.54 -9.30 19.93
CA GLU A 566 5.96 -8.94 20.02
C GLU A 566 6.69 -9.06 18.68
N PHE A 567 6.33 -10.06 17.84
CA PHE A 567 6.80 -10.14 16.45
C PHE A 567 6.30 -8.96 15.61
N MET A 568 5.05 -8.56 15.78
CA MET A 568 4.48 -7.40 15.11
C MET A 568 5.16 -6.10 15.52
N LEU A 569 5.38 -5.88 16.82
CA LEU A 569 6.12 -4.72 17.34
C LEU A 569 7.54 -4.64 16.77
N ALA A 570 8.25 -5.76 16.73
CA ALA A 570 9.60 -5.83 16.18
C ALA A 570 9.61 -5.57 14.67
N THR A 571 8.59 -6.05 13.95
CA THR A 571 8.42 -5.78 12.51
C THR A 571 8.17 -4.29 12.26
N MET A 572 7.19 -3.69 12.95
CA MET A 572 6.83 -2.27 12.84
C MET A 572 8.01 -1.33 13.11
N ASP A 573 8.87 -1.65 14.08
CA ASP A 573 10.08 -0.86 14.39
C ASP A 573 11.20 -1.04 13.36
N ALA A 574 11.31 -2.24 12.75
CA ALA A 574 12.31 -2.56 11.74
C ALA A 574 12.05 -1.91 10.36
N ILE A 575 10.82 -1.45 10.10
CA ILE A 575 10.41 -0.91 8.79
C ILE A 575 9.99 0.58 8.85
N GLU A 576 9.75 1.11 10.06
CA GLU A 576 9.45 2.50 10.44
C GLU A 576 8.21 3.18 9.84
N ASN A 577 8.02 3.12 8.52
CA ASN A 577 6.96 3.81 7.78
C ASN A 577 6.15 2.77 7.01
N TRP A 578 5.01 2.36 7.57
CA TRP A 578 4.39 1.09 7.18
C TRP A 578 2.89 1.15 6.97
N TYR A 579 2.42 0.21 6.14
CA TYR A 579 1.03 -0.03 5.81
C TYR A 579 0.73 -1.52 5.96
N PHE A 580 0.06 -1.92 7.04
CA PHE A 580 -0.23 -3.33 7.28
C PHE A 580 -1.21 -3.87 6.24
N TRP A 581 -0.91 -5.05 5.69
CA TRP A 581 -1.77 -5.76 4.76
C TRP A 581 -2.54 -6.89 5.48
N THR A 582 -3.85 -6.78 5.68
CA THR A 582 -4.80 -5.69 5.34
C THR A 582 -5.60 -5.28 6.58
N TRP A 583 -6.37 -4.19 6.52
CA TRP A 583 -7.24 -3.75 7.61
C TRP A 583 -8.16 -4.87 8.09
N LYS A 584 -8.84 -5.55 7.16
CA LYS A 584 -9.89 -6.53 7.45
C LYS A 584 -9.91 -7.67 6.43
N ILE A 585 -10.06 -8.89 6.94
CA ILE A 585 -10.38 -10.09 6.15
C ILE A 585 -11.87 -10.42 6.35
N GLY A 586 -12.57 -10.75 5.27
CA GLY A 586 -13.98 -11.16 5.29
C GLY A 586 -14.18 -12.60 5.76
N ASN A 587 -15.37 -12.88 6.28
CA ASN A 587 -15.72 -14.23 6.70
C ASN A 587 -15.82 -15.19 5.50
N SER A 588 -15.31 -16.39 5.71
CA SER A 588 -15.56 -17.56 4.86
C SER A 588 -17.02 -18.03 4.94
N SER A 589 -17.41 -18.98 4.09
CA SER A 589 -18.67 -19.72 4.19
C SER A 589 -18.84 -20.50 5.51
N ALA A 590 -17.79 -20.67 6.31
CA ALA A 590 -17.86 -21.21 7.66
C ALA A 590 -18.29 -20.17 8.72
N GLY A 591 -18.42 -18.89 8.34
CA GLY A 591 -18.82 -17.79 9.23
C GLY A 591 -17.69 -17.20 10.08
N THR A 592 -16.43 -17.54 9.78
CA THR A 592 -15.22 -17.05 10.48
C THR A 592 -14.11 -16.67 9.50
N VAL A 593 -13.19 -15.82 9.95
CA VAL A 593 -11.96 -15.43 9.24
C VAL A 593 -10.98 -16.61 9.28
N GLN A 594 -10.52 -17.05 8.10
CA GLN A 594 -9.58 -18.18 7.95
C GLN A 594 -8.18 -17.77 7.48
N ALA A 595 -7.85 -16.47 7.59
CA ALA A 595 -6.52 -15.90 7.36
C ALA A 595 -6.19 -14.86 8.46
N PRO A 596 -6.21 -15.22 9.76
CA PRO A 596 -6.23 -14.26 10.87
C PRO A 596 -4.97 -13.40 11.00
N LEU A 597 -3.81 -13.88 10.53
CA LEU A 597 -2.54 -13.15 10.53
C LEU A 597 -2.48 -12.00 9.50
N TRP A 598 -3.50 -11.88 8.66
CA TRP A 598 -3.63 -10.89 7.59
C TRP A 598 -4.74 -9.85 7.86
N SER A 599 -5.28 -9.80 9.09
CA SER A 599 -6.38 -8.90 9.49
C SER A 599 -5.96 -8.03 10.68
N TYR A 600 -5.74 -6.73 10.44
CA TYR A 600 -5.35 -5.77 11.48
C TYR A 600 -6.46 -5.62 12.54
N GLN A 601 -7.70 -5.40 12.09
CA GLN A 601 -8.88 -5.21 12.95
C GLN A 601 -9.09 -6.42 13.88
N LEU A 602 -9.13 -7.63 13.32
CA LEU A 602 -9.33 -8.86 14.12
C LEU A 602 -8.24 -9.01 15.19
N GLY A 603 -7.00 -8.63 14.86
CA GLY A 603 -5.87 -8.69 15.78
C GLY A 603 -5.84 -7.60 16.85
N LEU A 604 -6.40 -6.41 16.59
CA LEU A 604 -6.69 -5.42 17.63
C LEU A 604 -7.76 -5.95 18.59
N GLU A 605 -8.91 -6.36 18.05
CA GLU A 605 -10.08 -6.83 18.81
C GLU A 605 -9.74 -8.02 19.72
N ASN A 606 -8.84 -8.89 19.27
CA ASN A 606 -8.48 -10.12 19.97
C ASN A 606 -7.11 -10.07 20.67
N GLY A 607 -6.37 -8.97 20.59
CA GLY A 607 -5.19 -8.70 21.42
C GLY A 607 -3.87 -9.34 20.96
N TRP A 608 -3.66 -9.51 19.64
CA TRP A 608 -2.34 -9.88 19.07
C TRP A 608 -1.71 -8.79 18.20
N MET A 609 -2.30 -7.60 18.19
CA MET A 609 -1.75 -6.36 17.61
C MET A 609 -1.61 -5.30 18.71
N PRO A 610 -0.68 -4.34 18.59
CA PRO A 610 -0.55 -3.27 19.58
C PRO A 610 -1.71 -2.27 19.48
N THR A 611 -2.23 -1.85 20.63
CA THR A 611 -3.35 -0.88 20.71
C THR A 611 -2.91 0.56 20.48
N ASP A 612 -1.62 0.86 20.64
CA ASP A 612 -0.98 2.11 20.20
C ASP A 612 0.18 1.71 19.27
N PRO A 613 0.21 2.12 17.99
CA PRO A 613 1.26 1.70 17.05
C PRO A 613 2.66 2.17 17.49
N ARG A 614 2.74 3.18 18.37
CA ARG A 614 3.98 3.71 18.92
C ARG A 614 4.61 2.80 19.99
N ASP A 615 3.91 1.78 20.48
CA ASP A 615 4.47 0.73 21.34
C ASP A 615 5.67 0.02 20.66
N SER A 616 5.72 0.02 19.32
CA SER A 616 6.81 -0.59 18.53
C SER A 616 8.16 0.10 18.74
N VAL A 617 8.13 1.40 19.03
CA VAL A 617 9.25 2.31 18.82
C VAL A 617 10.42 1.99 19.77
N GLY A 618 11.51 1.45 19.21
CA GLY A 618 12.69 0.97 19.95
C GLY A 618 12.67 -0.52 20.31
N LYS A 619 11.67 -1.30 19.90
CA LYS A 619 11.63 -2.76 20.10
C LYS A 619 12.89 -3.44 19.53
N CYS A 620 13.37 -3.05 18.34
CA CYS A 620 14.58 -3.62 17.77
C CYS A 620 15.87 -3.26 18.53
N ALA A 621 15.89 -2.14 19.24
CA ALA A 621 17.00 -1.79 20.14
C ALA A 621 17.04 -2.68 21.40
N SER A 622 15.91 -3.30 21.77
CA SER A 622 15.83 -4.27 22.87
C SER A 622 16.19 -5.72 22.49
N LEU A 623 16.44 -6.01 21.21
CA LEU A 623 16.63 -7.39 20.72
C LEU A 623 17.98 -7.64 20.05
N VAL A 624 18.59 -6.63 19.43
CA VAL A 624 19.79 -6.77 18.60
C VAL A 624 20.94 -5.98 19.24
N ASP A 625 22.05 -6.66 19.56
CA ASP A 625 23.25 -5.99 20.09
C ASP A 625 23.87 -5.05 19.04
N GLY A 626 24.45 -3.94 19.49
CA GLY A 626 24.95 -2.86 18.63
C GLY A 626 23.87 -2.05 17.90
N ALA A 627 22.58 -2.27 18.18
CA ALA A 627 21.49 -1.45 17.64
C ALA A 627 21.61 0.03 18.06
N SER A 628 21.10 0.92 17.21
CA SER A 628 20.83 2.31 17.56
C SER A 628 19.87 2.36 18.76
N THR A 629 20.29 2.97 19.87
CA THR A 629 19.40 3.28 21.00
C THR A 629 18.61 4.58 20.77
N THR A 630 18.69 5.14 19.57
CA THR A 630 17.91 6.30 19.13
C THR A 630 16.47 5.85 18.92
N VAL A 631 15.58 6.24 19.84
CA VAL A 631 14.18 5.80 19.88
C VAL A 631 13.44 6.10 18.57
N VAL A 632 13.73 7.24 17.92
CA VAL A 632 13.22 7.58 16.57
C VAL A 632 14.39 8.04 15.71
N GLU A 633 14.71 7.30 14.64
CA GLU A 633 15.71 7.75 13.67
C GLU A 633 15.17 8.95 12.89
N THR A 634 16.05 9.92 12.60
CA THR A 634 15.68 11.17 11.91
C THR A 634 16.49 11.28 10.63
N TYR A 635 15.84 11.11 9.49
CA TYR A 635 16.48 11.07 8.18
C TYR A 635 16.58 12.46 7.56
N THR A 636 17.73 12.77 6.95
CA THR A 636 17.96 14.04 6.23
C THR A 636 18.10 13.77 4.74
N TYR A 637 17.01 13.97 4.01
CA TYR A 637 16.93 13.73 2.58
C TYR A 637 17.52 14.89 1.75
N GLN A 638 17.91 14.56 0.51
CA GLN A 638 18.25 15.52 -0.53
C GLN A 638 17.01 16.31 -0.98
N ALA A 639 17.22 17.54 -1.44
CA ALA A 639 16.13 18.43 -1.86
C ALA A 639 15.23 17.82 -2.96
N SER A 640 15.77 17.00 -3.87
CA SER A 640 14.96 16.31 -4.89
C SER A 640 14.06 15.22 -4.29
N GLN A 641 14.51 14.51 -3.26
CA GLN A 641 13.74 13.41 -2.64
C GLN A 641 12.47 13.92 -1.92
N THR A 642 12.47 15.16 -1.40
CA THR A 642 11.32 15.74 -0.67
C THR A 642 10.63 16.92 -1.38
N GLY A 643 11.14 17.38 -2.52
CA GLY A 643 10.58 18.47 -3.31
C GLY A 643 11.49 19.69 -3.34
N ASN A 644 12.21 19.86 -4.44
CA ASN A 644 13.31 20.83 -4.50
C ASN A 644 12.77 22.28 -4.59
N PRO A 645 13.22 23.24 -3.74
CA PRO A 645 12.80 24.64 -3.81
C PRO A 645 13.29 25.37 -5.08
N THR A 646 14.32 24.86 -5.74
CA THR A 646 14.72 25.26 -7.10
C THR A 646 14.57 24.04 -8.01
N PRO A 647 13.34 23.69 -8.43
CA PRO A 647 13.06 22.44 -9.13
C PRO A 647 13.86 22.31 -10.44
N ALA A 648 14.29 21.09 -10.73
CA ALA A 648 15.01 20.73 -11.94
C ALA A 648 14.28 19.58 -12.66
N PRO A 649 14.30 19.54 -14.01
CA PRO A 649 13.84 18.39 -14.78
C PRO A 649 14.59 17.10 -14.44
N ILE A 650 14.05 15.96 -14.83
CA ILE A 650 14.74 14.67 -14.71
C ILE A 650 16.12 14.77 -15.36
N PRO A 651 17.21 14.32 -14.70
CA PRO A 651 18.55 14.34 -15.26
C PRO A 651 18.61 13.74 -16.66
N ALA A 652 19.07 14.51 -17.64
CA ALA A 652 19.13 14.10 -19.05
C ALA A 652 20.03 12.87 -19.31
N THR A 653 20.84 12.46 -18.33
CA THR A 653 21.58 11.19 -18.33
C THR A 653 20.67 9.98 -18.11
N LEU A 654 19.59 10.11 -17.33
CA LEU A 654 18.61 9.03 -17.12
C LEU A 654 17.80 8.79 -18.39
N THR A 655 17.29 9.84 -19.03
CA THR A 655 16.52 9.73 -20.29
C THR A 655 17.37 9.26 -21.47
N GLN A 656 18.70 9.44 -21.42
CA GLN A 656 19.64 8.86 -22.39
C GLN A 656 19.99 7.38 -22.11
N SER A 657 20.06 6.97 -20.84
CA SER A 657 20.32 5.58 -20.45
C SER A 657 19.09 4.68 -20.55
N TYR A 658 17.91 5.24 -20.29
CA TYR A 658 16.62 4.55 -20.22
C TYR A 658 15.60 5.28 -21.13
N PRO A 659 15.80 5.23 -22.47
CA PRO A 659 14.96 5.94 -23.42
C PRO A 659 13.56 5.32 -23.50
N TRP A 660 12.58 6.12 -23.91
CA TRP A 660 11.22 5.64 -24.21
C TRP A 660 10.92 5.69 -25.72
N PRO A 661 10.42 4.60 -26.34
CA PRO A 661 10.35 3.25 -25.78
C PRO A 661 11.74 2.65 -25.48
N PRO A 662 11.85 1.64 -24.61
CA PRO A 662 13.10 0.92 -24.37
C PRO A 662 13.64 0.30 -25.67
N THR A 663 14.92 -0.07 -25.72
CA THR A 663 15.56 -0.61 -26.94
C THR A 663 15.31 -2.11 -27.16
N THR A 664 14.77 -2.81 -26.14
CA THR A 664 14.38 -4.23 -26.16
C THR A 664 13.20 -4.47 -25.23
N LEU A 665 12.57 -5.64 -25.32
CA LEU A 665 11.61 -6.14 -24.32
C LEU A 665 11.90 -7.61 -23.98
N SER A 666 11.65 -7.98 -22.73
CA SER A 666 11.76 -9.37 -22.28
C SER A 666 10.73 -10.24 -22.99
N GLY A 667 11.18 -11.38 -23.55
CA GLY A 667 10.34 -12.27 -24.35
C GLY A 667 10.13 -11.85 -25.82
N VAL A 668 10.81 -10.80 -26.29
CA VAL A 668 10.79 -10.33 -27.68
C VAL A 668 12.19 -10.50 -28.31
N ASP A 669 12.26 -10.90 -29.58
CA ASP A 669 13.52 -10.94 -30.33
C ASP A 669 13.96 -9.52 -30.72
N ALA A 670 15.25 -9.19 -30.57
CA ALA A 670 15.75 -7.84 -30.83
C ALA A 670 15.59 -7.36 -32.28
N ALA A 671 15.50 -8.26 -33.27
CA ALA A 671 15.19 -7.92 -34.65
C ALA A 671 13.67 -7.82 -34.91
N ALA A 672 12.83 -8.41 -34.05
CA ALA A 672 11.37 -8.28 -34.09
C ALA A 672 10.88 -7.01 -33.35
N PHE A 673 11.61 -6.55 -32.33
CA PHE A 673 11.22 -5.42 -31.48
C PHE A 673 10.82 -4.15 -32.27
N ALA A 674 11.51 -3.89 -33.39
CA ALA A 674 11.23 -2.76 -34.28
C ALA A 674 9.85 -2.80 -35.00
N PHE A 675 9.09 -3.88 -34.83
CA PHE A 675 7.76 -4.09 -35.44
C PHE A 675 6.64 -4.28 -34.42
N GLU A 676 6.93 -4.18 -33.11
CA GLU A 676 5.96 -4.54 -32.08
C GLU A 676 4.71 -3.64 -32.08
N PRO A 677 3.54 -4.20 -31.70
CA PRO A 677 2.31 -3.43 -31.57
C PRO A 677 2.47 -2.24 -30.62
N THR A 678 2.07 -1.07 -31.11
CA THR A 678 2.02 0.17 -30.35
C THR A 678 0.64 0.80 -30.46
N TYR A 679 0.25 1.55 -29.44
CA TYR A 679 -0.92 2.42 -29.44
C TYR A 679 -0.50 3.86 -29.79
N THR A 680 -1.48 4.69 -30.14
CA THR A 680 -1.26 6.07 -30.57
C THR A 680 -2.04 7.05 -29.66
N PRO A 681 -1.44 8.18 -29.22
CA PRO A 681 -2.06 9.13 -28.31
C PRO A 681 -3.07 10.05 -29.03
N THR A 682 -4.04 9.44 -29.70
CA THR A 682 -5.11 10.12 -30.46
C THR A 682 -6.52 9.66 -30.07
N GLY A 683 -6.64 8.85 -29.01
CA GLY A 683 -7.92 8.48 -28.42
C GLY A 683 -8.53 9.62 -27.60
N THR A 684 -9.84 9.55 -27.39
CA THR A 684 -10.53 10.42 -26.44
C THR A 684 -10.01 10.16 -25.03
N VAL A 685 -9.70 11.21 -24.28
CA VAL A 685 -9.33 11.09 -22.87
C VAL A 685 -10.58 10.75 -22.06
N SER A 686 -10.56 9.61 -21.36
CA SER A 686 -11.54 9.28 -20.32
C SER A 686 -11.20 10.08 -19.06
N THR A 687 -12.09 10.96 -18.60
CA THR A 687 -11.91 11.66 -17.32
C THR A 687 -12.62 10.91 -16.20
N LEU A 688 -12.11 10.99 -14.98
CA LEU A 688 -12.79 10.47 -13.79
C LEU A 688 -13.84 11.49 -13.31
N PRO A 689 -15.08 11.07 -13.01
CA PRO A 689 -16.14 12.00 -12.60
C PRO A 689 -15.92 12.51 -11.17
N MET A 690 -16.40 13.73 -10.90
CA MET A 690 -16.34 14.36 -9.58
C MET A 690 -17.40 13.80 -8.63
N PRO A 691 -17.18 13.87 -7.29
CA PRO A 691 -18.23 13.62 -6.31
C PRO A 691 -19.27 14.76 -6.37
N SER A 692 -20.54 14.44 -6.20
CA SER A 692 -21.62 15.45 -6.15
C SER A 692 -21.68 16.11 -4.77
N VAL A 693 -21.29 17.38 -4.68
CA VAL A 693 -21.22 18.11 -3.40
C VAL A 693 -22.38 19.10 -3.21
N THR A 694 -22.38 19.82 -2.09
CA THR A 694 -23.34 20.88 -1.80
C THR A 694 -23.31 21.98 -2.86
N LYS A 695 -24.49 22.24 -3.43
CA LYS A 695 -24.70 23.21 -4.52
C LYS A 695 -24.10 24.59 -4.22
N GLY A 696 -23.03 24.93 -4.92
CA GLY A 696 -22.35 26.23 -4.85
C GLY A 696 -20.87 26.14 -4.48
N VAL A 697 -20.40 24.98 -4.01
CA VAL A 697 -18.97 24.66 -3.86
C VAL A 697 -18.39 24.25 -5.23
N SER A 698 -17.09 24.48 -5.45
CA SER A 698 -16.35 23.91 -6.59
C SER A 698 -16.00 22.47 -6.29
N GLU A 699 -16.32 21.55 -7.20
CA GLU A 699 -15.94 20.12 -7.09
C GLU A 699 -14.54 19.84 -7.64
N GLY A 700 -13.98 20.78 -8.42
CA GLY A 700 -12.88 20.57 -9.35
C GLY A 700 -13.35 20.37 -10.80
N SER A 701 -12.43 20.02 -11.68
CA SER A 701 -12.66 19.72 -13.12
C SER A 701 -12.50 18.22 -13.45
N GLY A 702 -11.85 17.46 -12.57
CA GLY A 702 -11.30 16.13 -12.83
C GLY A 702 -9.98 16.18 -13.61
N TRP A 703 -9.39 17.37 -13.78
CA TRP A 703 -8.24 17.61 -14.66
C TRP A 703 -7.46 18.87 -14.24
N ALA A 704 -6.35 18.69 -13.52
CA ALA A 704 -5.54 19.77 -12.96
C ALA A 704 -4.90 20.67 -14.04
N ASN A 705 -4.28 20.10 -15.08
CA ASN A 705 -3.63 20.87 -16.14
C ASN A 705 -4.55 21.07 -17.36
N ALA A 706 -5.32 22.15 -17.35
CA ALA A 706 -6.15 22.56 -18.49
C ALA A 706 -5.37 22.92 -19.78
N GLN A 707 -4.02 22.95 -19.77
CA GLN A 707 -3.19 23.10 -20.97
C GLN A 707 -2.76 21.76 -21.57
N ASP A 708 -2.91 20.64 -20.84
CA ASP A 708 -2.70 19.33 -21.42
C ASP A 708 -3.86 18.98 -22.38
N GLN A 709 -3.50 18.61 -23.61
CA GLN A 709 -4.40 18.31 -24.72
C GLN A 709 -3.97 17.02 -25.45
N GLN A 710 -3.08 16.21 -24.86
CA GLN A 710 -2.63 14.95 -25.45
C GLN A 710 -3.77 13.92 -25.45
N GLY A 711 -4.00 13.21 -26.56
CA GLY A 711 -5.00 12.14 -26.60
C GLY A 711 -4.59 10.93 -25.75
N ALA A 712 -5.56 10.14 -25.30
CA ALA A 712 -5.28 8.86 -24.66
C ALA A 712 -4.66 7.87 -25.67
N PHE A 713 -3.85 6.93 -25.19
CA PHE A 713 -3.31 5.87 -26.04
C PHE A 713 -4.41 4.88 -26.44
N THR A 714 -4.62 4.72 -27.74
CA THR A 714 -5.64 3.83 -28.32
C THR A 714 -5.09 3.02 -29.49
N ALA A 715 -5.80 1.96 -29.87
CA ALA A 715 -5.47 1.12 -31.01
C ALA A 715 -5.37 1.95 -32.32
N VAL A 716 -4.32 1.71 -33.11
CA VAL A 716 -4.10 2.40 -34.39
C VAL A 716 -5.17 1.95 -35.39
N ALA A 717 -5.93 2.90 -35.93
CA ALA A 717 -7.09 2.61 -36.77
C ALA A 717 -6.72 1.83 -38.06
N GLY A 718 -7.19 0.58 -38.13
CA GLY A 718 -6.92 -0.37 -39.20
C GLY A 718 -5.84 -1.41 -38.88
N CYS A 719 -5.30 -1.43 -37.67
CA CYS A 719 -4.37 -2.45 -37.19
C CYS A 719 -5.08 -3.58 -36.44
N SER A 720 -4.58 -4.80 -36.62
CA SER A 720 -4.94 -5.96 -35.80
C SER A 720 -3.91 -6.12 -34.69
N TYR A 721 -4.38 -6.36 -33.47
CA TYR A 721 -3.54 -6.58 -32.29
C TYR A 721 -3.68 -8.03 -31.80
N PRO A 722 -2.58 -8.67 -31.34
CA PRO A 722 -2.66 -9.88 -30.53
C PRO A 722 -3.44 -9.66 -29.22
N ASN A 723 -3.75 -10.76 -28.53
CA ASN A 723 -4.42 -10.69 -27.23
C ASN A 723 -3.53 -9.96 -26.20
N ALA A 724 -4.02 -8.85 -25.64
CA ALA A 724 -3.32 -8.07 -24.61
C ALA A 724 -2.99 -8.89 -23.35
N TRP A 725 -3.69 -10.00 -23.11
CA TRP A 725 -3.59 -10.85 -21.92
C TRP A 725 -2.94 -12.22 -22.17
N ASP A 726 -2.30 -12.41 -23.33
CA ASP A 726 -1.52 -13.61 -23.67
C ASP A 726 -0.15 -13.20 -24.24
N SER A 727 0.93 -13.72 -23.65
CA SER A 727 2.33 -13.48 -24.03
C SER A 727 2.98 -14.73 -24.64
N ASN A 728 2.37 -15.91 -24.48
CA ASN A 728 3.00 -17.20 -24.78
C ASN A 728 2.75 -17.64 -26.22
N GLY A 729 3.81 -17.83 -26.99
CA GLY A 729 3.71 -18.32 -28.38
C GLY A 729 3.10 -17.32 -29.37
N VAL A 730 2.84 -16.08 -28.95
CA VAL A 730 2.43 -14.99 -29.83
C VAL A 730 3.58 -14.67 -30.78
N ILE A 731 3.32 -14.76 -32.09
CA ILE A 731 4.29 -14.42 -33.12
C ILE A 731 4.32 -12.89 -33.27
N ALA A 732 5.49 -12.29 -33.01
CA ALA A 732 5.72 -10.86 -33.22
C ALA A 732 5.44 -10.45 -34.69
N PRO A 733 4.91 -9.25 -34.95
CA PRO A 733 4.68 -8.78 -36.32
C PRO A 733 5.98 -8.72 -37.14
N THR A 734 5.89 -9.00 -38.44
CA THR A 734 7.03 -8.87 -39.37
C THR A 734 7.08 -7.53 -40.10
N ALA A 735 6.18 -6.60 -39.73
CA ALA A 735 6.12 -5.23 -40.25
C ALA A 735 5.34 -4.32 -39.29
N LEU A 736 5.77 -3.06 -39.16
CA LEU A 736 5.07 -2.03 -38.39
C LEU A 736 3.68 -1.78 -38.96
N CYS A 737 2.64 -1.93 -38.14
CA CYS A 737 1.30 -1.51 -38.55
C CYS A 737 1.14 0.01 -38.38
N THR A 738 1.15 0.73 -39.50
CA THR A 738 1.02 2.20 -39.55
C THR A 738 -0.44 2.68 -39.76
N GLY A 739 -1.41 1.77 -39.60
CA GLY A 739 -2.82 2.02 -39.86
C GLY A 739 -3.15 2.32 -41.32
N SER A 740 -4.34 2.88 -41.56
CA SER A 740 -4.73 3.35 -42.90
C SER A 740 -3.97 4.63 -43.32
N ALA A 741 -3.87 4.88 -44.63
CA ALA A 741 -3.27 6.11 -45.20
C ALA A 741 -4.04 7.43 -44.91
N ALA A 742 -5.10 7.35 -44.09
CA ALA A 742 -5.72 8.51 -43.44
C ALA A 742 -5.12 8.78 -42.05
N ALA A 743 -4.79 7.74 -41.27
CA ALA A 743 -4.19 7.83 -39.94
C ALA A 743 -2.73 8.33 -40.00
N GLN A 744 -1.95 7.84 -40.97
CA GLN A 744 -0.54 8.22 -41.19
C GLN A 744 -0.30 9.75 -41.28
N ARG A 745 -1.32 10.54 -41.62
CA ARG A 745 -1.22 12.01 -41.74
C ARG A 745 -1.37 12.79 -40.42
N ARG A 746 -1.54 12.12 -39.28
CA ARG A 746 -1.53 12.75 -37.95
C ARG A 746 -0.26 12.51 -37.13
N TRP A 747 0.54 11.49 -37.47
CA TRP A 747 1.72 11.12 -36.70
C TRP A 747 3.01 11.70 -37.32
N MET A 748 3.16 13.02 -37.22
CA MET A 748 4.46 13.68 -37.31
C MET A 748 4.71 14.39 -35.98
N PRO A 749 5.71 13.96 -35.18
CA PRO A 749 6.11 14.70 -33.99
C PRO A 749 6.46 16.14 -34.34
N ALA A 750 5.95 17.10 -33.56
CA ALA A 750 6.40 18.48 -33.68
C ALA A 750 7.89 18.53 -33.29
N PRO A 751 8.77 19.13 -34.10
CA PRO A 751 10.20 19.17 -33.78
C PRO A 751 10.43 19.99 -32.51
N THR A 752 11.18 19.42 -31.57
CA THR A 752 11.50 20.03 -30.27
C THR A 752 12.09 21.44 -30.47
N PRO A 753 11.50 22.50 -29.89
CA PRO A 753 12.01 23.85 -30.07
C PRO A 753 13.39 24.03 -29.41
N VAL A 754 14.44 24.07 -30.23
CA VAL A 754 15.78 24.45 -29.77
C VAL A 754 15.76 25.92 -29.32
N LYS A 755 16.26 26.18 -28.11
CA LYS A 755 16.51 27.51 -27.54
C LYS A 755 17.93 27.55 -26.97
#